data_AF-A0AAV2Z9Q6-F1
#
_entry.id   AF-A0AAV2Z9Q6-F1
#
_cell.length_a   1.000
_cell.length_b   1.000
_cell.length_c   1.000
_cell.angle_alpha   90.00
_cell.angle_beta   90.00
_cell.angle_gamma   90.00
#
_symmetry.space_group_name_H-M   'P 1'
#
loop_
_entity.id
_entity.type
_entity.pdbx_description
1 polymer ?
#
loop_
_entity_poly.entity_id
_entity_poly.type
_entity_poly.pdbx_seq_one_letter_code
_entity_poly.pdbx_strand_id
1 'polypeptide(L)'
;MRPSFSPRRVTVDGKAQRFDGDALPPRRSFGTPTPSLAAAMHPPSKQQLYAQGVLQAITCGVIIAIVLCPCMIGFSTIIYSYPEFEPLMPMLMKLIFVSSVVHQLVINWLSPLSYAIGQVQDAGLIFLSSIAASVMTELGPHVPMDERIATVLFTLSISTAFVGVGLIVLGKLRLASLVQYLPTPVIGGYLAYIGFFMVKGGVSLMTGLHLTGIVSWVDVLELHALALAAPGVICGVLLSFITSRYRHFAVFPCCLVMMPVVFFLLLPVFGSTVDDARSAGFLATEGPSISLSRIYGLFDVFKVHWRVIPSQVPTMMSMFLVISFASSLDIAAIRMGTESTMDYNEQLQTVGASNLVSGLTGGYTGSYIFSQTMFSFRFYPNEVEERCPGFSRLIGLTLAVCELGIALLPHSLMAIVPKFLFGSVMIFIGVELLKTWLFGVFAKLLLAEYVTVVCTFVFLNAFGVQVGLGCGVALAAFCFLVEYSKSQMIRVVHKSSNVIRNADQHALLYAHSNNQDSLLRRHPIVTIELQGHVFFGSATRIQNCVKRVVYVSSSQTPVESPKTFSRHDEYLPLLSSQESRVHPSHPVLKNLEGEVCTDENRTATRFVVFDFSQVTGMDATAARSCFLALKLLFRQQGITVVYCGMQEDVEFLLRANDVISTESPVEDDHHVTADLDLALDWCEQQLILSAARRKSAERGGSFTSDPLDTQALSLTKVFSAYLPDKWKSQTSVSAQLGDLADYFEVRNWSEDDDIFNIDDESDTLYVLLAGHVSLFTTPSTVSMIESSTGSFRQKSSALLGDRELVGRVRAGCIFGDLDYVLEQGRVIDARSTSPNTITASITRVQVERLRQERVDLACLLQEILLRASYMTIAEKLHLIVV
;
A
#
# COMPACT_ATOMS: atom_id res chain seq x y z
N MET A 1 3.80 12.65 -10.75
CA MET A 1 4.65 13.51 -9.88
C MET A 1 4.20 13.38 -8.43
N ARG A 2 4.97 12.67 -7.59
CA ARG A 2 4.60 12.37 -6.19
C ARG A 2 5.01 13.53 -5.25
N PRO A 3 4.15 13.97 -4.30
CA PRO A 3 4.49 15.02 -3.33
C PRO A 3 5.70 14.61 -2.47
N SER A 4 6.45 15.61 -2.00
CA SER A 4 7.72 15.46 -1.29
C SER A 4 7.56 14.79 0.08
N PHE A 5 6.35 14.80 0.64
CA PHE A 5 5.93 14.21 1.92
C PHE A 5 4.77 13.20 1.78
N SER A 6 4.70 12.42 0.69
CA SER A 6 3.72 11.33 0.58
C SER A 6 4.14 10.08 1.39
N PRO A 7 3.24 9.40 2.11
CA PRO A 7 3.53 8.18 2.89
C PRO A 7 4.05 6.99 2.07
N ARG A 8 4.04 7.04 0.73
CA ARG A 8 4.60 6.02 -0.17
C ARG A 8 6.08 6.25 -0.57
N ARG A 9 6.77 7.27 -0.04
CA ARG A 9 8.25 7.38 -0.20
C ARG A 9 9.02 6.56 0.83
N VAL A 10 8.32 6.00 1.82
CA VAL A 10 8.89 5.17 2.89
C VAL A 10 8.60 3.71 2.54
N THR A 11 9.28 3.20 1.51
CA THR A 11 9.50 1.76 1.35
C THR A 11 10.97 1.52 1.67
N VAL A 12 11.22 0.55 2.54
CA VAL A 12 12.56 0.05 2.86
C VAL A 12 13.15 -0.55 1.58
N ASP A 13 13.97 0.22 0.85
CA ASP A 13 14.92 -0.39 -0.06
C ASP A 13 15.97 -1.10 0.80
N GLY A 14 15.73 -2.39 1.05
CA GLY A 14 16.63 -3.31 1.76
C GLY A 14 17.93 -3.63 1.01
N LYS A 15 18.43 -2.69 0.21
CA LYS A 15 19.73 -2.80 -0.45
C LYS A 15 20.48 -1.51 -0.22
N ALA A 16 21.46 -1.56 0.68
CA ALA A 16 22.62 -0.69 0.62
C ALA A 16 23.07 -0.63 -0.85
N GLN A 17 23.10 0.58 -1.42
CA GLN A 17 23.65 0.82 -2.75
C GLN A 17 25.13 0.43 -2.72
N ARG A 18 25.42 -0.80 -3.17
CA ARG A 18 26.65 -1.08 -3.89
C ARG A 18 26.58 -0.28 -5.19
N PHE A 19 27.51 0.65 -5.35
CA PHE A 19 27.87 1.18 -6.66
C PHE A 19 28.52 0.04 -7.47
N ASP A 20 27.88 -0.37 -8.56
CA ASP A 20 28.44 -1.11 -9.69
C ASP A 20 27.49 -0.85 -10.87
N GLY A 21 27.87 -0.51 -12.09
CA GLY A 21 29.17 -0.28 -12.72
C GLY A 21 28.92 0.07 -14.20
N ASP A 22 29.71 0.98 -14.75
CA ASP A 22 29.84 1.13 -16.20
C ASP A 22 30.94 0.19 -16.71
N ALA A 23 30.57 -0.62 -17.70
CA ALA A 23 31.36 -1.35 -18.69
C ALA A 23 32.81 -1.77 -18.35
N LEU A 24 33.03 -3.08 -18.20
CA LEU A 24 34.36 -3.72 -18.28
C LEU A 24 34.61 -4.36 -19.66
N PRO A 25 35.68 -4.01 -20.39
CA PRO A 25 36.20 -4.78 -21.53
C PRO A 25 37.15 -5.91 -21.04
N PRO A 26 37.62 -6.83 -21.93
CA PRO A 26 37.97 -8.18 -21.53
C PRO A 26 39.35 -8.33 -20.89
N ARG A 27 39.42 -9.36 -20.03
CA ARG A 27 40.56 -9.84 -19.24
C ARG A 27 41.89 -9.89 -19.98
N ARG A 28 42.91 -9.26 -19.37
CA ARG A 28 44.32 -9.71 -19.45
C ARG A 28 44.80 -10.10 -18.06
N SER A 29 45.28 -11.32 -17.95
CA SER A 29 46.00 -11.90 -16.82
C SER A 29 47.32 -11.16 -16.57
N PHE A 30 47.60 -10.70 -15.34
CA PHE A 30 48.95 -10.61 -14.79
C PHE A 30 48.91 -10.25 -13.29
N GLY A 31 49.70 -10.99 -12.48
CA GLY A 31 50.28 -10.49 -11.22
C GLY A 31 49.49 -10.78 -9.94
N THR A 32 50.03 -11.68 -9.11
CA THR A 32 49.76 -11.76 -7.66
C THR A 32 49.96 -10.39 -7.01
N PRO A 33 49.00 -9.86 -6.21
CA PRO A 33 49.19 -8.58 -5.55
C PRO A 33 50.11 -8.75 -4.34
N THR A 34 51.13 -7.90 -4.28
CA THR A 34 51.99 -7.66 -3.12
C THR A 34 51.18 -7.12 -1.93
N PRO A 35 51.49 -7.52 -0.68
CA PRO A 35 50.74 -7.09 0.49
C PRO A 35 51.32 -5.77 1.01
N SER A 36 51.00 -4.64 0.37
CA SER A 36 51.38 -3.34 0.92
C SER A 36 50.51 -2.21 0.37
N LEU A 37 49.26 -2.13 0.85
CA LEU A 37 48.56 -0.85 1.11
C LEU A 37 47.21 -1.02 1.85
N ALA A 38 46.98 -2.12 2.56
CA ALA A 38 45.95 -2.18 3.59
C ALA A 38 46.51 -1.53 4.86
N ALA A 39 46.66 -0.21 4.83
CA ALA A 39 46.92 0.55 6.04
C ALA A 39 45.77 0.30 7.02
N ALA A 40 46.11 -0.19 8.20
CA ALA A 40 45.22 -0.48 9.30
C ALA A 40 44.33 0.73 9.64
N MET A 41 43.04 0.68 9.25
CA MET A 41 42.02 1.43 9.97
C MET A 41 41.71 0.64 11.24
N HIS A 42 42.34 1.04 12.35
CA HIS A 42 41.91 0.60 13.67
C HIS A 42 40.41 0.88 13.83
N PRO A 43 39.61 -0.06 14.39
CA PRO A 43 38.22 0.22 14.72
C PRO A 43 38.19 1.47 15.62
N PRO A 44 37.24 2.42 15.38
CA PRO A 44 37.20 3.66 16.13
C PRO A 44 37.21 3.35 17.63
N SER A 45 38.05 4.06 18.37
CA SER A 45 38.07 3.95 19.83
C SER A 45 36.67 4.22 20.38
N LYS A 46 36.30 3.61 21.52
CA LYS A 46 34.97 3.80 22.13
C LYS A 46 34.62 5.30 22.26
N GLN A 47 35.61 6.13 22.60
CA GLN A 47 35.46 7.58 22.70
C GLN A 47 35.15 8.27 21.36
N GLN A 48 35.79 7.84 20.27
CA GLN A 48 35.49 8.36 18.92
C GLN A 48 34.09 7.99 18.46
N LEU A 49 33.64 6.77 18.76
CA LEU A 49 32.28 6.33 18.43
C LEU A 49 31.22 7.15 19.18
N TYR A 50 31.39 7.35 20.50
CA TYR A 50 30.49 8.22 21.26
C TYR A 50 30.53 9.67 20.77
N ALA A 51 31.72 10.22 20.46
CA ALA A 51 31.85 11.58 19.94
C ALA A 51 31.15 11.74 18.59
N GLN A 52 31.26 10.75 17.69
CA GLN A 52 30.53 10.72 16.42
C GLN A 52 29.02 10.66 16.63
N GLY A 53 28.55 9.81 17.55
CA GLY A 53 27.12 9.73 17.91
C GLY A 53 26.58 11.05 18.47
N VAL A 54 27.33 11.71 19.37
CA VAL A 54 26.95 13.02 19.92
C VAL A 54 26.87 14.06 18.80
N LEU A 55 27.89 14.14 17.95
CA LEU A 55 27.93 15.07 16.83
C LEU A 55 26.76 14.85 15.88
N GLN A 56 26.46 13.59 15.56
CA GLN A 56 25.35 13.22 14.68
C GLN A 56 23.99 13.60 15.30
N ALA A 57 23.77 13.30 16.57
CA ALA A 57 22.54 13.63 17.28
C ALA A 57 22.32 15.15 17.38
N ILE A 58 23.36 15.90 17.74
CA ILE A 58 23.31 17.37 17.82
C ILE A 58 23.04 17.96 16.43
N THR A 59 23.78 17.52 15.40
CA THR A 59 23.60 18.01 14.04
C THR A 59 22.18 17.75 13.53
N CYS A 60 21.64 16.55 13.79
CA CYS A 60 20.26 16.20 13.45
C CYS A 60 19.25 17.12 14.15
N GLY A 61 19.41 17.35 15.47
CA GLY A 61 18.53 18.24 16.24
C GLY A 61 18.57 19.69 15.74
N VAL A 62 19.76 20.20 15.40
CA VAL A 62 19.91 21.55 14.82
C VAL A 62 19.25 21.65 13.45
N ILE A 63 19.41 20.63 12.58
CA ILE A 63 18.74 20.61 11.26
C ILE A 63 17.22 20.65 11.44
N ILE A 64 16.68 19.84 12.35
CA ILE A 64 15.24 19.82 12.64
C ILE A 64 14.77 21.18 13.17
N ALA A 65 15.55 21.83 14.04
CA ALA A 65 15.24 23.16 14.56
C ALA A 65 15.18 24.22 13.45
N ILE A 66 16.12 24.19 12.50
CA ILE A 66 16.12 25.09 11.32
C ILE A 66 14.86 24.88 10.47
N VAL A 67 14.43 23.64 10.31
CA VAL A 67 13.24 23.28 9.52
C VAL A 67 11.95 23.72 10.21
N LEU A 68 11.85 23.54 11.53
CA LEU A 68 10.62 23.82 12.28
C LEU A 68 10.44 25.31 12.61
N CYS A 69 11.53 26.06 12.76
CA CYS A 69 11.48 27.47 13.15
C CYS A 69 10.56 28.32 12.25
N PRO A 70 10.66 28.25 10.90
CA PRO A 70 9.73 28.96 10.02
C PRO A 70 8.27 28.53 10.19
N CYS A 71 8.02 27.24 10.46
CA CYS A 71 6.68 26.72 10.68
C CYS A 71 6.07 27.32 11.94
N MET A 72 6.81 27.37 13.06
CA MET A 72 6.31 27.92 14.33
C MET A 72 5.93 29.40 14.22
N ILE A 73 6.72 30.16 13.46
CA ILE A 73 6.40 31.57 13.18
C ILE A 73 5.14 31.70 12.33
N GLY A 74 4.99 30.86 11.29
CA GLY A 74 3.77 30.78 10.50
C GLY A 74 2.54 30.33 11.30
N PHE A 75 2.72 29.47 12.29
CA PHE A 75 1.63 29.03 13.17
C PHE A 75 1.13 30.19 14.05
N SER A 76 2.04 31.08 14.49
CA SER A 76 1.68 32.29 15.22
C SER A 76 0.74 33.19 14.43
N THR A 77 1.05 33.43 13.15
CA THR A 77 0.23 34.31 12.31
C THR A 77 -1.13 33.71 12.00
N ILE A 78 -1.22 32.38 11.95
CA ILE A 78 -2.48 31.66 11.80
C ILE A 78 -3.35 31.81 13.04
N ILE A 79 -2.83 31.50 14.23
CA ILE A 79 -3.60 31.58 15.48
C ILE A 79 -4.06 33.02 15.73
N TYR A 80 -3.17 33.98 15.53
CA TYR A 80 -3.40 35.39 15.85
C TYR A 80 -3.70 36.23 14.61
N SER A 81 -4.61 35.74 13.78
CA SER A 81 -4.97 36.39 12.51
C SER A 81 -5.83 37.65 12.68
N TYR A 82 -6.39 37.88 13.88
CA TYR A 82 -7.22 39.05 14.19
C TYR A 82 -6.38 40.33 14.25
N PRO A 83 -6.80 41.46 13.65
CA PRO A 83 -5.96 42.67 13.47
C PRO A 83 -5.34 43.22 14.75
N GLU A 84 -6.07 43.16 15.86
CA GLU A 84 -5.59 43.74 17.11
C GLU A 84 -4.38 43.00 17.71
N PHE A 85 -4.07 41.78 17.26
CA PHE A 85 -2.87 41.05 17.73
C PHE A 85 -1.56 41.50 17.08
N GLU A 86 -1.60 42.25 15.98
CA GLU A 86 -0.41 42.70 15.24
C GLU A 86 0.68 43.32 16.14
N PRO A 87 0.38 44.29 17.04
CA PRO A 87 1.39 44.89 17.91
C PRO A 87 2.00 43.92 18.92
N LEU A 88 1.30 42.83 19.28
CA LEU A 88 1.78 41.81 20.22
C LEU A 88 2.36 40.58 19.53
N MET A 89 2.35 40.50 18.19
CA MET A 89 2.82 39.31 17.46
C MET A 89 4.25 38.88 17.84
N PRO A 90 5.23 39.78 18.03
CA PRO A 90 6.57 39.44 18.53
C PRO A 90 6.59 38.75 19.90
N MET A 91 5.60 39.04 20.74
CA MET A 91 5.45 38.45 22.07
C MET A 91 4.76 37.08 21.98
N LEU A 92 3.68 37.00 21.21
CA LEU A 92 2.85 35.82 21.05
C LEU A 92 3.59 34.68 20.32
N MET A 93 4.46 34.99 19.35
CA MET A 93 5.28 33.97 18.67
C MET A 93 6.17 33.20 19.65
N LYS A 94 6.67 33.85 20.70
CA LYS A 94 7.59 33.23 21.66
C LYS A 94 6.87 32.19 22.52
N LEU A 95 5.58 32.39 22.80
CA LEU A 95 4.76 31.39 23.50
C LEU A 95 4.67 30.08 22.70
N ILE A 96 4.65 30.14 21.37
CA ILE A 96 4.60 28.93 20.53
C ILE A 96 5.92 28.15 20.66
N PHE A 97 7.07 28.83 20.63
CA PHE A 97 8.36 28.18 20.87
C PHE A 97 8.43 27.56 22.28
N VAL A 98 7.93 28.26 23.31
CA VAL A 98 7.86 27.70 24.67
C VAL A 98 6.96 26.46 24.71
N SER A 99 5.80 26.50 24.05
CA SER A 99 4.90 25.35 23.91
C SER A 99 5.57 24.17 23.20
N SER A 100 6.32 24.42 22.12
CA SER A 100 7.11 23.40 21.42
C SER A 100 8.17 22.75 22.30
N VAL A 101 8.89 23.55 23.09
CA VAL A 101 9.86 23.06 24.09
C VAL A 101 9.17 22.13 25.09
N VAL A 102 8.01 22.54 25.62
CA VAL A 102 7.23 21.70 26.55
C VAL A 102 6.80 20.40 25.89
N HIS A 103 6.28 20.45 24.66
CA HIS A 103 5.90 19.25 23.93
C HIS A 103 7.05 18.29 23.74
N GLN A 104 8.20 18.80 23.28
CA GLN A 104 9.38 18.02 23.02
C GLN A 104 9.95 17.41 24.30
N LEU A 105 9.98 18.15 25.42
CA LEU A 105 10.45 17.63 26.70
C LEU A 105 9.55 16.51 27.26
N VAL A 106 8.23 16.69 27.20
CA VAL A 106 7.29 15.67 27.68
C VAL A 106 7.35 14.41 26.83
N ILE A 107 7.40 14.56 25.51
CA ILE A 107 7.54 13.42 24.58
C ILE A 107 8.90 12.74 24.77
N ASN A 108 9.98 13.50 24.93
CA ASN A 108 11.31 12.95 25.17
C ASN A 108 11.42 12.20 26.51
N TRP A 109 10.55 12.51 27.48
CA TRP A 109 10.49 11.79 28.75
C TRP A 109 9.60 10.54 28.63
N LEU A 110 8.35 10.72 28.23
CA LEU A 110 7.29 9.71 28.33
C LEU A 110 7.24 8.75 27.15
N SER A 111 7.67 9.16 25.96
CA SER A 111 7.59 8.29 24.78
C SER A 111 8.62 7.17 24.86
N PRO A 112 8.25 5.92 24.56
CA PRO A 112 9.21 4.84 24.39
C PRO A 112 10.05 5.02 23.11
N LEU A 113 9.64 5.88 22.18
CA LEU A 113 10.42 6.25 21.01
C LEU A 113 11.52 7.26 21.38
N SER A 114 12.77 6.78 21.50
CA SER A 114 13.92 7.61 21.86
C SER A 114 14.28 8.67 20.82
N TYR A 115 13.77 8.60 19.60
CA TYR A 115 14.04 9.54 18.49
C TYR A 115 12.81 10.37 18.09
N ALA A 116 11.72 10.33 18.88
CA ALA A 116 10.47 11.02 18.57
C ALA A 116 10.61 12.55 18.64
N ILE A 117 10.00 13.21 17.65
CA ILE A 117 9.93 14.67 17.58
C ILE A 117 8.50 15.10 17.86
N GLY A 118 8.33 15.86 18.94
CA GLY A 118 7.06 16.32 19.47
C GLY A 118 6.98 17.83 19.47
N GLN A 119 6.00 18.39 18.76
CA GLN A 119 5.96 19.83 18.46
C GLN A 119 4.51 20.32 18.37
N VAL A 120 4.32 21.65 18.35
CA VAL A 120 3.03 22.26 18.01
C VAL A 120 2.60 21.79 16.61
N GLN A 121 1.33 21.39 16.47
CA GLN A 121 0.81 20.74 15.27
C GLN A 121 -0.12 21.66 14.48
N ASP A 122 -0.06 21.57 13.15
CA ASP A 122 -0.89 22.34 12.21
C ASP A 122 -2.39 22.05 12.31
N ALA A 123 -2.77 20.80 12.59
CA ALA A 123 -4.17 20.37 12.74
C ALA A 123 -4.96 21.15 13.82
N GLY A 124 -4.32 21.60 14.90
CA GLY A 124 -5.02 22.35 15.95
C GLY A 124 -5.19 23.85 15.65
N LEU A 125 -4.36 24.41 14.77
CA LEU A 125 -4.18 25.87 14.65
C LEU A 125 -5.42 26.61 14.18
N ILE A 126 -6.20 25.99 13.29
CA ILE A 126 -7.41 26.57 12.73
C ILE A 126 -8.49 26.73 13.80
N PHE A 127 -8.60 25.75 14.70
CA PHE A 127 -9.53 25.82 15.82
C PHE A 127 -9.08 26.84 16.85
N LEU A 128 -7.79 26.89 17.16
CA LEU A 128 -7.20 27.92 18.03
C LEU A 128 -7.41 29.32 17.45
N SER A 129 -7.21 29.50 16.14
CA SER A 129 -7.49 30.76 15.42
C SER A 129 -8.96 31.16 15.50
N SER A 130 -9.86 30.20 15.27
CA SER A 130 -11.31 30.42 15.38
C SER A 130 -11.72 30.79 16.81
N ILE A 131 -11.14 30.17 17.83
CA ILE A 131 -11.40 30.49 19.24
C ILE A 131 -10.89 31.90 19.55
N ALA A 132 -9.66 32.22 19.16
CA ALA A 132 -9.08 33.55 19.38
C ALA A 132 -9.94 34.64 18.73
N ALA A 133 -10.33 34.47 17.46
CA ALA A 133 -11.20 35.40 16.75
C ALA A 133 -12.60 35.49 17.37
N SER A 134 -13.21 34.35 17.77
CA SER A 134 -14.54 34.35 18.39
C SER A 134 -14.55 35.09 19.72
N VAL A 135 -13.54 34.89 20.57
CA VAL A 135 -13.43 35.58 21.86
C VAL A 135 -13.24 37.09 21.67
N MET A 136 -12.39 37.50 20.73
CA MET A 136 -12.18 38.92 20.40
C MET A 136 -13.47 39.58 19.91
N THR A 137 -14.22 38.91 19.03
CA THR A 137 -15.49 39.41 18.50
C THR A 137 -16.59 39.45 19.58
N GLU A 138 -16.68 38.45 20.45
CA GLU A 138 -17.73 38.37 21.48
C GLU A 138 -17.54 39.43 22.58
N LEU A 139 -16.30 39.69 22.99
CA LEU A 139 -15.99 40.76 23.97
C LEU A 139 -16.11 42.16 23.34
N GLY A 140 -15.84 42.27 22.04
CA GLY A 140 -15.92 43.52 21.29
C GLY A 140 -14.92 44.60 21.76
N PRO A 141 -14.93 45.80 21.13
CA PRO A 141 -13.97 46.86 21.44
C PRO A 141 -14.24 47.58 22.78
N HIS A 142 -15.35 47.29 23.45
CA HIS A 142 -15.72 47.92 24.72
C HIS A 142 -14.91 47.41 25.92
N VAL A 143 -14.35 46.20 25.81
CA VAL A 143 -13.51 45.59 26.84
C VAL A 143 -12.04 46.00 26.60
N PRO A 144 -11.28 46.38 27.63
CA PRO A 144 -9.86 46.73 27.49
C PRO A 144 -9.06 45.64 26.77
N MET A 145 -8.09 46.05 25.95
CA MET A 145 -7.27 45.14 25.15
C MET A 145 -6.56 44.08 26.01
N ASP A 146 -6.00 44.49 27.15
CA ASP A 146 -5.32 43.58 28.09
C ASP A 146 -6.24 42.46 28.61
N GLU A 147 -7.52 42.77 28.87
CA GLU A 147 -8.51 41.80 29.36
C GLU A 147 -8.97 40.85 28.25
N ARG A 148 -9.07 41.35 27.02
CA ARG A 148 -9.37 40.52 25.84
C ARG A 148 -8.24 39.54 25.55
N ILE A 149 -6.99 40.00 25.53
CA ILE A 149 -5.81 39.14 25.31
C ILE A 149 -5.68 38.10 26.41
N ALA A 150 -5.81 38.50 27.69
CA ALA A 150 -5.75 37.55 28.80
C ALA A 150 -6.83 36.47 28.65
N THR A 151 -8.07 36.86 28.33
CA THR A 151 -9.17 35.91 28.10
C THR A 151 -8.87 34.96 26.93
N VAL A 152 -8.32 35.46 25.82
CA VAL A 152 -7.92 34.63 24.68
C VAL A 152 -6.85 33.61 25.11
N LEU A 153 -5.75 34.06 25.73
CA LEU A 153 -4.65 33.18 26.13
C LEU A 153 -5.09 32.08 27.09
N PHE A 154 -5.90 32.41 28.10
CA PHE A 154 -6.48 31.41 28.99
C PHE A 154 -7.42 30.45 28.27
N THR A 155 -8.25 30.95 27.34
CA THR A 155 -9.15 30.09 26.57
C THR A 155 -8.38 29.11 25.68
N LEU A 156 -7.32 29.55 25.00
CA LEU A 156 -6.45 28.68 24.19
C LEU A 156 -5.73 27.63 25.06
N SER A 157 -5.28 28.02 26.25
CA SER A 157 -4.61 27.15 27.21
C SER A 157 -5.55 26.08 27.76
N ILE A 158 -6.77 26.47 28.16
CA ILE A 158 -7.84 25.57 28.60
C ILE A 158 -8.23 24.60 27.48
N SER A 159 -8.36 25.11 26.26
CA SER A 159 -8.70 24.30 25.08
C SER A 159 -7.63 23.23 24.81
N THR A 160 -6.36 23.60 24.93
CA THR A 160 -5.22 22.69 24.77
C THR A 160 -5.17 21.63 25.87
N ALA A 161 -5.35 22.04 27.14
CA ALA A 161 -5.43 21.10 28.25
C ALA A 161 -6.63 20.14 28.13
N PHE A 162 -7.78 20.65 27.65
CA PHE A 162 -8.97 19.86 27.39
C PHE A 162 -8.70 18.75 26.36
N VAL A 163 -8.03 19.06 25.24
CA VAL A 163 -7.59 18.06 24.25
C VAL A 163 -6.66 17.04 24.92
N GLY A 164 -5.71 17.50 25.72
CA GLY A 164 -4.79 16.62 26.44
C GLY A 164 -5.48 15.60 27.33
N VAL A 165 -6.44 16.04 28.15
CA VAL A 165 -7.27 15.16 28.98
C VAL A 165 -8.07 14.20 28.11
N GLY A 166 -8.71 14.70 27.05
CA GLY A 166 -9.49 13.88 26.13
C GLY A 166 -8.67 12.74 25.51
N LEU A 167 -7.45 13.01 25.05
CA LEU A 167 -6.54 12.01 24.47
C LEU A 167 -6.09 10.96 25.49
N ILE A 168 -5.79 11.38 26.72
CA ILE A 168 -5.45 10.45 27.82
C ILE A 168 -6.62 9.51 28.10
N VAL A 169 -7.84 10.05 28.22
CA VAL A 169 -9.06 9.27 28.47
C VAL A 169 -9.30 8.30 27.32
N LEU A 170 -9.21 8.76 26.08
CA LEU A 170 -9.43 7.96 24.89
C LEU A 170 -8.44 6.78 24.79
N GLY A 171 -7.16 7.03 25.07
CA GLY A 171 -6.14 5.98 25.11
C GLY A 171 -6.34 4.99 26.27
N LYS A 172 -6.71 5.47 27.47
CA LYS A 172 -7.01 4.57 28.60
C LYS A 172 -8.22 3.68 28.35
N LEU A 173 -9.24 4.19 27.68
CA LEU A 173 -10.43 3.42 27.29
C LEU A 173 -10.18 2.50 26.09
N ARG A 174 -8.97 2.51 25.51
CA ARG A 174 -8.59 1.76 24.30
C ARG A 174 -9.48 2.05 23.09
N LEU A 175 -9.97 3.29 23.01
CA LEU A 175 -10.85 3.76 21.93
C LEU A 175 -10.07 4.45 20.80
N ALA A 176 -8.74 4.39 20.79
CA ALA A 176 -7.92 4.96 19.71
C ALA A 176 -8.26 4.36 18.32
N SER A 177 -8.75 3.12 18.28
CA SER A 177 -9.24 2.49 17.04
C SER A 177 -10.52 3.13 16.52
N LEU A 178 -11.39 3.66 17.40
CA LEU A 178 -12.65 4.29 17.00
C LEU A 178 -12.41 5.58 16.23
N VAL A 179 -11.40 6.35 16.64
CA VAL A 179 -11.06 7.61 16.00
C VAL A 179 -10.60 7.41 14.55
N GLN A 180 -10.02 6.25 14.23
CA GLN A 180 -9.57 5.92 12.88
C GLN A 180 -10.72 5.68 11.88
N TYR A 181 -11.98 5.63 12.34
CA TYR A 181 -13.15 5.50 11.46
C TYR A 181 -13.60 6.82 10.82
N LEU A 182 -12.93 7.96 11.10
CA LEU A 182 -13.26 9.21 10.44
C LEU A 182 -13.06 9.05 8.91
N PRO A 183 -14.07 9.31 8.07
CA PRO A 183 -13.99 9.01 6.65
C PRO A 183 -12.87 9.78 5.95
N THR A 184 -12.01 9.06 5.21
CA THR A 184 -10.85 9.64 4.53
C THR A 184 -11.17 10.82 3.60
N PRO A 185 -12.36 10.90 2.94
CA PRO A 185 -12.73 12.08 2.15
C PRO A 185 -12.87 13.37 2.98
N VAL A 186 -13.43 13.28 4.19
CA VAL A 186 -13.62 14.43 5.08
C VAL A 186 -12.27 14.99 5.50
N ILE A 187 -11.35 14.10 5.86
CA ILE A 187 -9.98 14.45 6.23
C ILE A 187 -9.25 15.06 5.04
N GLY A 188 -9.41 14.50 3.84
CA GLY A 188 -8.83 15.06 2.62
C GLY A 188 -9.29 16.50 2.38
N GLY A 189 -10.59 16.77 2.53
CA GLY A 189 -11.15 18.12 2.42
C GLY A 189 -10.62 19.08 3.48
N TYR A 190 -10.48 18.59 4.73
CA TYR A 190 -9.91 19.34 5.83
C TYR A 190 -8.41 19.66 5.67
N LEU A 191 -7.59 18.69 5.24
CA LEU A 191 -6.16 18.90 4.96
C LEU A 191 -5.95 19.83 3.76
N ALA A 192 -6.82 19.76 2.74
CA ALA A 192 -6.84 20.73 1.66
C ALA A 192 -7.16 22.15 2.18
N TYR A 193 -8.10 22.26 3.13
CA TYR A 193 -8.43 23.53 3.77
C TYR A 193 -7.27 24.11 4.57
N ILE A 194 -6.56 23.29 5.37
CA ILE A 194 -5.30 23.69 6.02
C ILE A 194 -4.30 24.19 4.98
N GLY A 195 -4.13 23.47 3.87
CA GLY A 195 -3.22 23.88 2.81
C GLY A 195 -3.54 25.28 2.25
N PHE A 196 -4.82 25.56 1.99
CA PHE A 196 -5.27 26.88 1.58
C PHE A 196 -5.05 27.94 2.67
N PHE A 197 -5.33 27.61 3.93
CA PHE A 197 -5.12 28.51 5.06
C PHE A 197 -3.64 28.85 5.26
N MET A 198 -2.73 27.91 5.03
CA MET A 198 -1.28 28.12 5.07
C MET A 198 -0.82 29.07 3.96
N VAL A 199 -1.32 28.92 2.73
CA VAL A 199 -1.02 29.86 1.63
C VAL A 199 -1.50 31.27 1.99
N LYS A 200 -2.74 31.36 2.49
CA LYS A 200 -3.35 32.62 2.92
C LYS A 200 -2.56 33.28 4.07
N GLY A 201 -2.19 32.53 5.10
CA GLY A 201 -1.39 33.02 6.22
C GLY A 201 0.02 33.42 5.82
N GLY A 202 0.63 32.69 4.87
CA GLY A 202 1.94 33.02 4.31
C GLY A 202 1.94 34.33 3.54
N VAL A 203 0.93 34.56 2.68
CA VAL A 203 0.77 35.84 1.96
C VAL A 203 0.50 36.97 2.94
N SER A 204 -0.42 36.77 3.89
CA SER A 204 -0.75 37.76 4.92
C SER A 204 0.46 38.17 5.76
N LEU A 205 1.32 37.23 6.15
CA LEU A 205 2.54 37.51 6.89
C LEU A 205 3.54 38.36 6.09
N MET A 206 3.65 38.15 4.77
CA MET A 206 4.58 38.89 3.94
C MET A 206 4.11 40.31 3.65
N THR A 207 2.81 40.47 3.35
CA THR A 207 2.24 41.77 2.95
C THR A 207 1.78 42.60 4.15
N GLY A 208 1.54 41.98 5.31
CA GLY A 208 0.87 42.62 6.45
C GLY A 208 -0.64 42.82 6.24
N LEU A 209 -1.21 42.33 5.13
CA LEU A 209 -2.63 42.49 4.82
C LEU A 209 -3.47 41.40 5.48
N HIS A 210 -4.66 41.76 5.97
CA HIS A 210 -5.63 40.81 6.51
C HIS A 210 -6.53 40.26 5.41
N LEU A 211 -6.22 39.05 4.95
CA LEU A 211 -7.06 38.34 3.99
C LEU A 211 -8.24 37.73 4.76
N THR A 212 -9.44 38.28 4.70
CA THR A 212 -10.63 37.68 5.35
C THR A 212 -11.66 37.20 4.33
N GLY A 213 -11.82 37.92 3.21
CA GLY A 213 -12.72 37.55 2.12
C GLY A 213 -12.06 37.54 0.75
N ILE A 214 -12.85 37.18 -0.28
CA ILE A 214 -12.42 37.16 -1.69
C ILE A 214 -11.98 38.56 -2.16
N VAL A 215 -12.65 39.61 -1.67
CA VAL A 215 -12.33 41.00 -2.02
C VAL A 215 -10.93 41.40 -1.52
N SER A 216 -10.54 40.94 -0.33
CA SER A 216 -9.22 41.24 0.26
C SER A 216 -8.05 40.66 -0.55
N TRP A 217 -8.30 39.69 -1.44
CA TRP A 217 -7.26 39.17 -2.34
C TRP A 217 -6.92 40.15 -3.47
N VAL A 218 -7.83 41.09 -3.78
CA VAL A 218 -7.56 42.15 -4.75
C VAL A 218 -6.52 43.13 -4.20
N ASP A 219 -6.50 43.37 -2.90
CA ASP A 219 -5.53 44.25 -2.23
C ASP A 219 -4.09 43.72 -2.36
N VAL A 220 -3.91 42.40 -2.53
CA VAL A 220 -2.59 41.79 -2.77
C VAL A 220 -2.02 42.16 -4.16
N LEU A 221 -2.88 42.53 -5.12
CA LEU A 221 -2.47 42.95 -6.46
C LEU A 221 -1.93 44.39 -6.47
N GLU A 222 -2.06 45.14 -5.37
CA GLU A 222 -1.43 46.44 -5.23
C GLU A 222 0.10 46.30 -5.36
N LEU A 223 0.74 47.23 -6.09
CA LEU A 223 2.15 47.11 -6.48
C LEU A 223 3.09 46.90 -5.28
N HIS A 224 2.81 47.54 -4.14
CA HIS A 224 3.60 47.41 -2.93
C HIS A 224 3.44 46.02 -2.27
N ALA A 225 2.20 45.55 -2.09
CA ALA A 225 1.92 44.23 -1.54
C ALA A 225 2.45 43.11 -2.45
N LEU A 226 2.33 43.28 -3.77
CA LEU A 226 2.88 42.37 -4.75
C LEU A 226 4.41 42.30 -4.69
N ALA A 227 5.09 43.44 -4.52
CA ALA A 227 6.55 43.49 -4.37
C ALA A 227 7.04 42.76 -3.10
N LEU A 228 6.27 42.81 -2.00
CA LEU A 228 6.55 42.09 -0.76
C LEU A 228 6.25 40.58 -0.87
N ALA A 229 5.16 40.20 -1.55
CA ALA A 229 4.74 38.81 -1.70
C ALA A 229 5.55 38.03 -2.75
N ALA A 230 5.95 38.69 -3.85
CA ALA A 230 6.57 38.02 -5.00
C ALA A 230 7.83 37.21 -4.64
N PRO A 231 8.81 37.72 -3.86
CA PRO A 231 9.97 36.93 -3.47
C PRO A 231 9.59 35.66 -2.72
N GLY A 232 8.62 35.71 -1.81
CA GLY A 232 8.21 34.54 -1.05
C GLY A 232 7.41 33.53 -1.88
N VAL A 233 6.55 33.99 -2.79
CA VAL A 233 5.85 33.10 -3.74
C VAL A 233 6.84 32.40 -4.66
N ILE A 234 7.79 33.14 -5.24
CA ILE A 234 8.84 32.59 -6.12
C ILE A 234 9.69 31.58 -5.33
N CYS A 235 10.16 31.95 -4.14
CA CYS A 235 10.94 31.07 -3.28
C CYS A 235 10.15 29.81 -2.87
N GLY A 236 8.86 29.93 -2.56
CA GLY A 236 8.02 28.78 -2.19
C GLY A 236 7.81 27.81 -3.36
N VAL A 237 7.54 28.32 -4.57
CA VAL A 237 7.43 27.50 -5.79
C VAL A 237 8.78 26.86 -6.14
N LEU A 238 9.87 27.62 -6.06
CA LEU A 238 11.23 27.12 -6.30
C LEU A 238 11.60 26.02 -5.28
N LEU A 239 11.26 26.21 -4.01
CA LEU A 239 11.45 25.21 -2.95
C LEU A 239 10.69 23.92 -3.28
N SER A 240 9.45 24.04 -3.76
CA SER A 240 8.67 22.88 -4.24
C SER A 240 9.31 22.18 -5.43
N PHE A 241 9.81 22.94 -6.41
CA PHE A 241 10.46 22.38 -7.60
C PHE A 241 11.78 21.67 -7.24
N ILE A 242 12.66 22.33 -6.50
CA ILE A 242 13.98 21.81 -6.11
C ILE A 242 13.84 20.54 -5.28
N THR A 243 12.97 20.54 -4.25
CA THR A 243 12.73 19.37 -3.39
C THR A 243 12.04 18.21 -4.12
N SER A 244 11.30 18.52 -5.20
CA SER A 244 10.74 17.48 -6.07
C SER A 244 11.78 16.83 -6.98
N ARG A 245 12.77 17.62 -7.45
CA ARG A 245 13.80 17.19 -8.41
C ARG A 245 15.00 16.52 -7.76
N TYR A 246 15.42 17.00 -6.60
CA TYR A 246 16.58 16.50 -5.85
C TYR A 246 16.11 15.81 -4.57
N ARG A 247 16.45 14.53 -4.40
CA ARG A 247 16.00 13.70 -3.27
C ARG A 247 16.98 13.67 -2.09
N HIS A 248 17.98 14.54 -2.10
CA HIS A 248 18.98 14.59 -1.04
C HIS A 248 18.42 15.33 0.19
N PHE A 249 18.58 14.74 1.37
CA PHE A 249 17.97 15.22 2.61
C PHE A 249 18.40 16.65 3.02
N ALA A 250 19.65 17.02 2.72
CA ALA A 250 20.19 18.35 3.05
C ALA A 250 19.65 19.47 2.17
N VAL A 251 18.96 19.16 1.07
CA VAL A 251 18.48 20.17 0.10
C VAL A 251 17.53 21.16 0.77
N PHE A 252 16.55 20.66 1.52
CA PHE A 252 15.54 21.51 2.13
C PHE A 252 16.12 22.45 3.21
N PRO A 253 16.88 21.96 4.22
CA PRO A 253 17.54 22.85 5.20
C PRO A 253 18.52 23.85 4.55
N CYS A 254 19.30 23.42 3.55
CA CYS A 254 20.20 24.32 2.84
C CYS A 254 19.44 25.44 2.11
N CYS A 255 18.31 25.14 1.48
CA CYS A 255 17.47 26.17 0.86
C CYS A 255 16.98 27.20 1.90
N LEU A 256 16.55 26.76 3.09
CA LEU A 256 16.09 27.66 4.15
C LEU A 256 17.18 28.60 4.66
N VAL A 257 18.43 28.13 4.73
CA VAL A 257 19.58 28.96 5.13
C VAL A 257 20.04 29.87 4.00
N MET A 258 20.03 29.38 2.75
CA MET A 258 20.49 30.15 1.60
C MET A 258 19.57 31.32 1.24
N MET A 259 18.26 31.20 1.44
CA MET A 259 17.30 32.27 1.16
C MET A 259 17.61 33.60 1.88
N PRO A 260 17.76 33.65 3.22
CA PRO A 260 18.13 34.88 3.92
C PRO A 260 19.57 35.33 3.59
N VAL A 261 20.51 34.40 3.39
CA VAL A 261 21.89 34.75 3.00
C VAL A 261 21.90 35.49 1.67
N VAL A 262 21.20 34.97 0.65
CA VAL A 262 21.09 35.62 -0.65
C VAL A 262 20.41 36.99 -0.53
N PHE A 263 19.36 37.11 0.28
CA PHE A 263 18.70 38.40 0.51
C PHE A 263 19.66 39.47 1.04
N PHE A 264 20.42 39.17 2.10
CA PHE A 264 21.37 40.12 2.67
C PHE A 264 22.55 40.42 1.74
N LEU A 265 22.96 39.48 0.89
CA LEU A 265 23.97 39.73 -0.15
C LEU A 265 23.46 40.62 -1.28
N LEU A 266 22.16 40.59 -1.58
CA LEU A 266 21.54 41.41 -2.63
C LEU A 266 21.31 42.87 -2.19
N LEU A 267 21.06 43.13 -0.90
CA LEU A 267 20.85 44.50 -0.39
C LEU A 267 21.94 45.50 -0.85
N PRO A 268 23.25 45.26 -0.63
CA PRO A 268 24.28 46.18 -1.07
C PRO A 268 24.41 46.27 -2.60
N VAL A 269 24.05 45.21 -3.35
CA VAL A 269 24.08 45.21 -4.82
C VAL A 269 23.05 46.17 -5.41
N PHE A 270 21.89 46.30 -4.75
CA PHE A 270 20.84 47.25 -5.14
C PHE A 270 21.00 48.63 -4.49
N GLY A 271 22.06 48.85 -3.69
CA GLY A 271 22.28 50.10 -2.97
C GLY A 271 21.29 50.33 -1.81
N SER A 272 20.62 49.28 -1.33
CA SER A 272 19.69 49.34 -0.20
C SER A 272 20.40 48.96 1.10
N THR A 273 20.07 49.66 2.18
CA THR A 273 20.51 49.32 3.54
C THR A 273 19.54 48.36 4.23
N VAL A 274 19.95 47.78 5.37
CA VAL A 274 19.05 46.96 6.21
C VAL A 274 17.88 47.78 6.74
N ASP A 275 18.11 49.08 7.01
CA ASP A 275 17.05 50.00 7.44
C ASP A 275 16.06 50.31 6.32
N ASP A 276 16.52 50.39 5.07
CA ASP A 276 15.63 50.51 3.91
C ASP A 276 14.79 49.25 3.72
N ALA A 277 15.36 48.06 3.97
CA ALA A 277 14.61 46.81 3.93
C ALA A 277 13.54 46.72 5.04
N ARG A 278 13.81 47.31 6.20
CA ARG A 278 12.86 47.42 7.31
C ARG A 278 11.74 48.42 7.01
N SER A 279 12.06 49.58 6.46
CA SER A 279 11.06 50.59 6.06
C SER A 279 10.18 50.10 4.90
N ALA A 280 10.75 49.30 3.99
CA ALA A 280 10.03 48.64 2.91
C ALA A 280 9.15 47.46 3.38
N GLY A 281 9.25 47.02 4.62
CA GLY A 281 8.40 45.98 5.22
C GLY A 281 8.93 44.54 5.12
N PHE A 282 10.11 44.32 4.52
CA PHE A 282 10.73 42.99 4.41
C PHE A 282 11.20 42.44 5.76
N LEU A 283 11.60 43.32 6.69
CA LEU A 283 11.98 43.02 8.07
C LEU A 283 11.00 43.68 9.03
N ALA A 284 10.77 43.08 10.19
CA ALA A 284 10.01 43.75 11.25
C ALA A 284 10.82 44.90 11.88
N THR A 285 10.12 45.91 12.40
CA THR A 285 10.75 46.97 13.19
C THR A 285 11.30 46.43 14.50
N GLU A 286 12.45 46.96 14.94
CA GLU A 286 13.03 46.60 16.24
C GLU A 286 12.13 47.12 17.36
N GLY A 287 11.39 46.20 17.98
CA GLY A 287 10.58 46.48 19.17
C GLY A 287 11.41 46.49 20.45
N PRO A 288 10.84 46.94 21.58
CA PRO A 288 11.51 46.88 22.88
C PRO A 288 11.87 45.43 23.24
N SER A 289 12.97 45.24 23.98
CA SER A 289 13.37 43.90 24.43
C SER A 289 12.24 43.20 25.19
N ILE A 290 11.92 41.96 24.79
CA ILE A 290 10.79 41.20 25.33
C ILE A 290 11.33 40.05 26.19
N SER A 291 11.20 40.17 27.52
CA SER A 291 11.51 39.10 28.48
C SER A 291 10.37 38.10 28.62
N LEU A 292 10.69 36.84 28.95
CA LEU A 292 9.69 35.80 29.26
C LEU A 292 8.77 36.18 30.43
N SER A 293 9.29 36.93 31.42
CA SER A 293 8.49 37.42 32.55
C SER A 293 7.36 38.36 32.10
N ARG A 294 7.62 39.20 31.09
CA ARG A 294 6.61 40.10 30.53
C ARG A 294 5.56 39.36 29.71
N ILE A 295 5.96 38.30 29.01
CA ILE A 295 5.06 37.40 28.28
C ILE A 295 4.11 36.70 29.23
N TYR A 296 4.63 36.08 30.30
CA TYR A 296 3.79 35.42 31.30
C TYR A 296 2.95 36.41 32.12
N GLY A 297 3.35 37.68 32.17
CA GLY A 297 2.52 38.77 32.71
C GLY A 297 1.21 39.02 31.93
N LEU A 298 1.08 38.51 30.69
CA LEU A 298 -0.20 38.53 29.96
C LEU A 298 -1.21 37.53 30.53
N PHE A 299 -0.76 36.50 31.26
CA PHE A 299 -1.62 35.53 31.92
C PHE A 299 -2.08 36.06 33.28
N ASP A 300 -3.03 36.98 33.27
CA ASP A 300 -3.67 37.49 34.48
C ASP A 300 -5.09 36.90 34.63
N VAL A 301 -5.25 36.02 35.62
CA VAL A 301 -6.52 35.33 35.92
C VAL A 301 -7.64 36.33 36.28
N PHE A 302 -7.30 37.46 36.88
CA PHE A 302 -8.28 38.46 37.31
C PHE A 302 -8.87 39.26 36.13
N LYS A 303 -8.18 39.25 34.98
CA LYS A 303 -8.61 39.92 33.75
C LYS A 303 -9.45 39.02 32.83
N VAL A 304 -9.73 37.78 33.24
CA VAL A 304 -10.41 36.77 32.41
C VAL A 304 -11.93 36.89 32.50
N HIS A 305 -12.56 36.98 31.34
CA HIS A 305 -14.01 36.93 31.22
C HIS A 305 -14.52 35.49 31.04
N TRP A 306 -14.78 34.81 32.17
CA TRP A 306 -15.23 33.41 32.21
C TRP A 306 -16.54 33.14 31.45
N ARG A 307 -17.39 34.16 31.26
CA ARG A 307 -18.68 34.03 30.56
C ARG A 307 -18.54 33.61 29.10
N VAL A 308 -17.43 33.94 28.45
CA VAL A 308 -17.18 33.68 27.02
C VAL A 308 -16.61 32.27 26.79
N ILE A 309 -16.01 31.63 27.80
CA ILE A 309 -15.37 30.32 27.62
C ILE A 309 -16.37 29.20 27.27
N PRO A 310 -17.56 29.09 27.90
CA PRO A 310 -18.55 28.07 27.57
C PRO A 310 -19.03 28.10 26.11
N SER A 311 -19.07 29.26 25.46
CA SER A 311 -19.47 29.38 24.04
C SER A 311 -18.47 28.70 23.10
N GLN A 312 -17.24 28.45 23.56
CA GLN A 312 -16.15 27.85 22.78
C GLN A 312 -16.12 26.31 22.86
N VAL A 313 -16.91 25.69 23.74
CA VAL A 313 -16.93 24.24 23.94
C VAL A 313 -17.18 23.45 22.64
N PRO A 314 -18.10 23.84 21.74
CA PRO A 314 -18.26 23.15 20.46
C PRO A 314 -16.98 23.14 19.62
N THR A 315 -16.27 24.27 19.55
CA THR A 315 -14.97 24.36 18.86
C THR A 315 -13.92 23.47 19.51
N MET A 316 -13.88 23.41 20.85
CA MET A 316 -12.96 22.55 21.60
C MET A 316 -13.24 21.06 21.32
N MET A 317 -14.50 20.65 21.18
CA MET A 317 -14.87 19.27 20.82
C MET A 317 -14.44 18.91 19.40
N SER A 318 -14.69 19.80 18.43
CA SER A 318 -14.24 19.59 17.05
C SER A 318 -12.72 19.52 16.97
N MET A 319 -12.03 20.39 17.70
CA MET A 319 -10.57 20.39 17.79
C MET A 319 -10.05 19.09 18.41
N PHE A 320 -10.65 18.61 19.51
CA PHE A 320 -10.31 17.33 20.13
C PHE A 320 -10.44 16.16 19.14
N LEU A 321 -11.56 16.07 18.40
CA LEU A 321 -11.77 14.99 17.42
C LEU A 321 -10.72 15.01 16.31
N VAL A 322 -10.45 16.20 15.75
CA VAL A 322 -9.48 16.35 14.65
C VAL A 322 -8.06 16.08 15.11
N ILE A 323 -7.65 16.59 16.28
CA ILE A 323 -6.30 16.34 16.81
C ILE A 323 -6.12 14.88 17.20
N SER A 324 -7.14 14.24 17.79
CA SER A 324 -7.12 12.80 18.07
C SER A 324 -6.86 12.01 16.80
N PHE A 325 -7.56 12.37 15.73
CA PHE A 325 -7.40 11.73 14.43
C PHE A 325 -6.03 11.98 13.81
N ALA A 326 -5.60 13.24 13.71
CA ALA A 326 -4.31 13.61 13.15
C ALA A 326 -3.15 12.92 13.89
N SER A 327 -3.18 12.96 15.23
CA SER A 327 -2.20 12.26 16.07
C SER A 327 -2.22 10.74 15.85
N SER A 328 -3.41 10.14 15.68
CA SER A 328 -3.51 8.69 15.40
C SER A 328 -2.90 8.32 14.05
N LEU A 329 -3.05 9.18 13.02
CA LEU A 329 -2.43 8.99 11.72
C LEU A 329 -0.90 9.13 11.80
N ASP A 330 -0.40 10.13 12.52
CA ASP A 330 1.04 10.32 12.71
C ASP A 330 1.65 9.10 13.41
N ILE A 331 1.01 8.60 14.47
CA ILE A 331 1.45 7.37 15.17
C ILE A 331 1.40 6.16 14.22
N ALA A 332 0.34 6.00 13.42
CA ALA A 332 0.22 4.91 12.46
C ALA A 332 1.31 4.96 11.38
N ALA A 333 1.58 6.15 10.84
CA ALA A 333 2.60 6.38 9.84
C ALA A 333 4.01 6.12 10.39
N ILE A 334 4.29 6.56 11.62
CA ILE A 334 5.57 6.27 12.28
C ILE A 334 5.73 4.76 12.49
N ARG A 335 4.69 4.06 12.95
CA ARG A 335 4.70 2.60 13.13
C ARG A 335 4.98 1.87 11.82
N MET A 336 4.30 2.26 10.75
CA MET A 336 4.51 1.69 9.42
C MET A 336 5.94 1.95 8.89
N GLY A 337 6.51 3.11 9.19
CA GLY A 337 7.85 3.49 8.72
C GLY A 337 9.02 2.92 9.53
N THR A 338 8.79 2.47 10.78
CA THR A 338 9.84 1.97 11.69
C THR A 338 9.76 0.47 11.99
N GLU A 339 8.79 -0.25 11.41
CA GLU A 339 8.51 -1.68 11.69
C GLU A 339 8.33 -2.01 13.20
N SER A 340 8.06 -1.00 14.02
CA SER A 340 7.99 -1.13 15.47
C SER A 340 6.63 -1.68 15.93
N THR A 341 6.63 -2.43 17.03
CA THR A 341 5.42 -3.06 17.62
C THR A 341 4.64 -2.14 18.58
N MET A 342 4.78 -0.81 18.44
CA MET A 342 4.25 0.18 19.38
C MET A 342 2.75 0.05 19.64
N ASP A 343 2.33 0.16 20.91
CA ASP A 343 0.93 0.29 21.29
C ASP A 343 0.41 1.69 20.96
N TYR A 344 -0.63 1.75 20.12
CA TYR A 344 -1.31 2.99 19.73
C TYR A 344 -1.86 3.77 20.93
N ASN A 345 -2.43 3.06 21.90
CA ASN A 345 -3.12 3.70 23.03
C ASN A 345 -2.14 4.37 23.99
N GLU A 346 -0.96 3.79 24.17
CA GLU A 346 0.11 4.36 25.00
C GLU A 346 0.72 5.60 24.35
N GLN A 347 0.94 5.54 23.03
CA GLN A 347 1.44 6.69 22.28
C GLN A 347 0.44 7.85 22.29
N LEU A 348 -0.85 7.56 22.15
CA LEU A 348 -1.90 8.57 22.21
C LEU A 348 -2.01 9.22 23.61
N GLN A 349 -1.83 8.43 24.68
CA GLN A 349 -1.73 8.96 26.03
C GLN A 349 -0.52 9.87 26.21
N THR A 350 0.62 9.56 25.59
CA THR A 350 1.82 10.41 25.62
C THR A 350 1.58 11.75 24.95
N VAL A 351 0.91 11.76 23.79
CA VAL A 351 0.46 13.00 23.12
C VAL A 351 -0.51 13.76 24.02
N GLY A 352 -1.44 13.06 24.67
CA GLY A 352 -2.37 13.67 25.61
C GLY A 352 -1.69 14.32 26.82
N ALA A 353 -0.70 13.65 27.42
CA ALA A 353 0.10 14.21 28.51
C ALA A 353 0.89 15.45 28.05
N SER A 354 1.45 15.41 26.86
CA SER A 354 2.15 16.54 26.23
C SER A 354 1.25 17.77 26.07
N ASN A 355 0.02 17.57 25.57
CA ASN A 355 -0.99 18.64 25.47
C ASN A 355 -1.50 19.13 26.82
N LEU A 356 -1.69 18.23 27.80
CA LEU A 356 -2.11 18.63 29.14
C LEU A 356 -1.07 19.54 29.80
N VAL A 357 0.20 19.15 29.79
CA VAL A 357 1.29 19.95 30.36
C VAL A 357 1.45 21.26 29.58
N SER A 358 1.44 21.22 28.25
CA SER A 358 1.48 22.41 27.39
C SER A 358 0.38 23.41 27.77
N GLY A 359 -0.89 22.97 27.82
CA GLY A 359 -2.02 23.80 28.20
C GLY A 359 -1.93 24.37 29.61
N LEU A 360 -1.44 23.61 30.60
CA LEU A 360 -1.20 24.11 31.96
C LEU A 360 -0.11 25.19 32.02
N THR A 361 0.83 25.18 31.07
CA THR A 361 1.93 26.15 30.97
C THR A 361 1.64 27.33 30.02
N GLY A 362 0.40 27.48 29.57
CA GLY A 362 0.00 28.56 28.66
C GLY A 362 0.25 28.27 27.17
N GLY A 363 0.38 26.99 26.80
CA GLY A 363 0.76 26.53 25.48
C GLY A 363 -0.40 26.17 24.55
N TYR A 364 -0.04 25.63 23.40
CA TYR A 364 -0.93 25.29 22.28
C TYR A 364 -0.93 23.79 22.05
N THR A 365 -1.76 23.34 21.13
CA THR A 365 -1.90 21.93 20.81
C THR A 365 -0.72 21.40 19.99
N GLY A 366 -0.23 20.22 20.35
CA GLY A 366 0.90 19.57 19.70
C GLY A 366 0.77 18.06 19.61
N SER A 367 1.61 17.44 18.80
CA SER A 367 1.66 16.00 18.60
C SER A 367 3.01 15.56 18.06
N TYR A 368 3.12 14.28 17.70
CA TYR A 368 4.25 13.77 16.95
C TYR A 368 4.26 14.34 15.54
N ILE A 369 5.41 14.85 15.10
CA ILE A 369 5.58 15.24 13.71
C ILE A 369 6.18 14.05 12.96
N PHE A 370 5.34 13.35 12.19
CA PHE A 370 5.74 12.14 11.45
C PHE A 370 7.00 12.36 10.60
N SER A 371 7.04 13.43 9.81
CA SER A 371 8.14 13.71 8.88
C SER A 371 9.48 13.93 9.60
N GLN A 372 9.47 14.68 10.70
CA GLN A 372 10.68 14.97 11.49
C GLN A 372 11.11 13.76 12.33
N THR A 373 10.15 13.00 12.86
CA THR A 373 10.44 11.76 13.58
C THR A 373 11.09 10.73 12.66
N MET A 374 10.62 10.63 11.41
CA MET A 374 11.20 9.71 10.43
C MET A 374 12.55 10.17 9.91
N PHE A 375 12.76 11.48 9.80
CA PHE A 375 14.09 12.04 9.55
C PHE A 375 15.05 11.71 10.70
N SER A 376 14.66 11.93 11.96
CA SER A 376 15.42 11.57 13.14
C SER A 376 15.76 10.08 13.16
N PHE A 377 14.79 9.20 12.85
CA PHE A 377 14.99 7.76 12.72
C PHE A 377 15.92 7.35 11.56
N ARG A 378 16.11 8.16 10.54
CA ARG A 378 17.06 7.85 9.46
C ARG A 378 18.51 8.15 9.86
N PHE A 379 18.69 9.15 10.74
CA PHE A 379 19.99 9.65 11.17
C PHE A 379 20.27 9.35 12.64
N TYR A 380 19.51 8.46 13.29
CA TYR A 380 19.80 8.06 14.66
C TYR A 380 21.07 7.21 14.69
N PRO A 381 21.89 7.34 15.74
CA PRO A 381 23.17 6.65 15.82
C PRO A 381 22.99 5.20 16.28
N ASN A 382 22.67 4.28 15.35
CA ASN A 382 22.39 2.86 15.63
C ASN A 382 23.45 2.20 16.51
N GLU A 383 24.74 2.36 16.17
CA GLU A 383 25.86 1.72 16.86
C GLU A 383 26.02 2.20 18.32
N VAL A 384 25.59 3.43 18.61
CA VAL A 384 25.64 4.00 19.96
C VAL A 384 24.38 3.66 20.74
N GLU A 385 23.22 3.63 20.09
CA GLU A 385 21.93 3.29 20.70
C GLU A 385 21.90 1.83 21.18
N GLU A 386 22.48 0.88 20.42
CA GLU A 386 22.63 -0.51 20.87
C GLU A 386 23.44 -0.64 22.17
N ARG A 387 24.36 0.31 22.40
CA ARG A 387 25.29 0.29 23.54
C ARG A 387 24.79 1.11 24.72
N CYS A 388 24.08 2.20 24.45
CA CYS A 388 23.44 3.10 25.40
C CYS A 388 22.00 3.37 24.94
N PRO A 389 21.02 2.56 25.37
CA PRO A 389 19.63 2.75 24.97
C PRO A 389 19.12 4.10 25.47
N GLY A 390 18.45 4.85 24.60
CA GLY A 390 17.96 6.21 24.87
C GLY A 390 18.95 7.33 24.52
N PHE A 391 20.11 7.03 23.92
CA PHE A 391 21.06 8.05 23.50
C PHE A 391 20.47 8.99 22.44
N SER A 392 19.63 8.49 21.53
CA SER A 392 18.97 9.29 20.51
C SER A 392 18.00 10.36 21.07
N ARG A 393 17.64 10.28 22.36
CA ARG A 393 16.86 11.34 23.06
C ARG A 393 17.59 12.68 23.08
N LEU A 394 18.91 12.66 22.86
CA LEU A 394 19.73 13.85 22.68
C LEU A 394 19.31 14.68 21.45
N ILE A 395 18.74 14.06 20.41
CA ILE A 395 18.21 14.78 19.23
C ILE A 395 17.07 15.71 19.66
N GLY A 396 16.08 15.15 20.36
CA GLY A 396 14.95 15.91 20.90
C GLY A 396 15.36 16.96 21.94
N LEU A 397 16.35 16.64 22.78
CA LEU A 397 16.89 17.61 23.75
C LEU A 397 17.60 18.78 23.05
N THR A 398 18.39 18.51 22.01
CA THR A 398 19.07 19.55 21.23
C THR A 398 18.06 20.47 20.57
N LEU A 399 17.00 19.91 19.98
CA LEU A 399 15.88 20.68 19.43
C LEU A 399 15.25 21.60 20.49
N ALA A 400 14.90 21.06 21.66
CA ALA A 400 14.32 21.83 22.75
C ALA A 400 15.27 22.96 23.24
N VAL A 401 16.58 22.71 23.27
CA VAL A 401 17.57 23.74 23.64
C VAL A 401 17.65 24.84 22.58
N CYS A 402 17.62 24.50 21.28
CA CYS A 402 17.60 25.47 20.20
C CYS A 402 16.34 26.36 20.26
N GLU A 403 15.17 25.75 20.44
CA GLU A 403 13.89 26.47 20.53
C GLU A 403 13.78 27.32 21.79
N LEU A 404 14.27 26.82 22.94
CA LEU A 404 14.37 27.60 24.16
C LEU A 404 15.32 28.79 23.98
N GLY A 405 16.45 28.58 23.30
CA GLY A 405 17.37 29.65 22.91
C GLY A 405 16.68 30.73 22.10
N ILE A 406 15.87 30.35 21.11
CA ILE A 406 15.06 31.28 20.31
C ILE A 406 14.04 32.04 21.18
N ALA A 407 13.33 31.35 22.07
CA ALA A 407 12.34 31.97 22.95
C ALA A 407 12.97 33.00 23.92
N LEU A 408 14.20 32.73 24.38
CA LEU A 408 14.97 33.59 25.29
C LEU A 408 15.66 34.77 24.61
N LEU A 409 15.76 34.80 23.27
CA LEU A 409 16.37 35.92 22.56
C LEU A 409 15.64 37.24 22.88
N PRO A 410 16.34 38.33 23.23
CA PRO A 410 15.69 39.58 23.59
C PRO A 410 14.92 40.23 22.43
N HIS A 411 15.37 40.01 21.20
CA HIS A 411 14.77 40.51 19.96
C HIS A 411 13.93 39.44 19.26
N SER A 412 12.92 39.84 18.51
CA SER A 412 12.10 38.91 17.71
C SER A 412 12.88 38.40 16.51
N LEU A 413 12.68 37.13 16.15
CA LEU A 413 13.31 36.57 14.94
C LEU A 413 12.90 37.31 13.67
N MET A 414 11.68 37.88 13.62
CA MET A 414 11.22 38.68 12.49
C MET A 414 11.98 40.00 12.29
N ALA A 415 12.70 40.49 13.32
CA ALA A 415 13.57 41.66 13.18
C ALA A 415 14.91 41.32 12.52
N ILE A 416 15.30 40.05 12.53
CA ILE A 416 16.59 39.55 12.02
C ILE A 416 16.41 38.82 10.68
N VAL A 417 15.31 38.07 10.54
CA VAL A 417 15.06 37.19 9.40
C VAL A 417 13.94 37.78 8.53
N PRO A 418 14.13 37.89 7.21
CA PRO A 418 13.13 38.44 6.31
C PRO A 418 11.79 37.69 6.34
N LYS A 419 10.67 38.43 6.35
CA LYS A 419 9.31 37.86 6.42
C LYS A 419 8.99 36.91 5.27
N PHE A 420 9.56 37.15 4.09
CA PHE A 420 9.33 36.31 2.92
C PHE A 420 9.84 34.87 3.09
N LEU A 421 10.84 34.62 3.96
CA LEU A 421 11.30 33.27 4.27
C LEU A 421 10.15 32.46 4.89
N PHE A 422 9.53 33.01 5.92
CA PHE A 422 8.42 32.38 6.62
C PHE A 422 7.21 32.16 5.70
N GLY A 423 6.86 33.19 4.91
CA GLY A 423 5.80 33.09 3.90
C GLY A 423 6.09 32.03 2.84
N SER A 424 7.34 31.91 2.36
CA SER A 424 7.72 30.92 1.35
C SER A 424 7.59 29.48 1.84
N VAL A 425 7.95 29.21 3.11
CA VAL A 425 7.76 27.88 3.73
C VAL A 425 6.29 27.55 3.90
N MET A 426 5.47 28.50 4.36
CA MET A 426 4.03 28.30 4.48
C MET A 426 3.36 28.04 3.12
N ILE A 427 3.76 28.78 2.08
CA ILE A 427 3.27 28.55 0.72
C ILE A 427 3.72 27.19 0.21
N PHE A 428 4.97 26.80 0.43
CA PHE A 428 5.48 25.48 0.05
C PHE A 428 4.65 24.35 0.69
N ILE A 429 4.44 24.39 2.01
CA ILE A 429 3.61 23.40 2.74
C ILE A 429 2.18 23.43 2.24
N GLY A 430 1.60 24.63 2.09
CA GLY A 430 0.21 24.80 1.68
C GLY A 430 -0.08 24.29 0.27
N VAL A 431 0.80 24.61 -0.69
CA VAL A 431 0.73 24.10 -2.07
C VAL A 431 0.89 22.59 -2.10
N GLU A 432 1.77 22.02 -1.28
CA GLU A 432 1.95 20.58 -1.21
C GLU A 432 0.71 19.86 -0.66
N LEU A 433 0.09 20.39 0.40
CA LEU A 433 -1.17 19.86 0.95
C LEU A 433 -2.31 19.94 -0.07
N LEU A 434 -2.49 21.09 -0.74
CA LEU A 434 -3.50 21.27 -1.77
C LEU A 434 -3.28 20.33 -2.96
N LYS A 435 -2.05 20.25 -3.47
CA LYS A 435 -1.69 19.34 -4.57
C LYS A 435 -1.96 17.88 -4.19
N THR A 436 -1.68 17.51 -2.95
CA THR A 436 -1.86 16.13 -2.49
C THR A 436 -3.33 15.80 -2.33
N TRP A 437 -4.06 16.59 -1.54
CA TRP A 437 -5.38 16.22 -1.03
C TRP A 437 -6.55 16.74 -1.85
N LEU A 438 -6.38 17.86 -2.56
CA LEU A 438 -7.42 18.40 -3.43
C LEU A 438 -7.30 17.85 -4.86
N PHE A 439 -6.10 17.84 -5.44
CA PHE A 439 -5.93 17.44 -6.85
C PHE A 439 -5.42 16.01 -7.02
N GLY A 440 -4.42 15.58 -6.24
CA GLY A 440 -3.76 14.28 -6.41
C GLY A 440 -4.58 13.07 -5.99
N VAL A 441 -5.61 13.30 -5.17
CA VAL A 441 -6.53 12.27 -4.67
C VAL A 441 -7.63 11.94 -5.68
N PHE A 442 -7.89 12.81 -6.67
CA PHE A 442 -8.89 12.57 -7.74
C PHE A 442 -8.67 11.25 -8.47
N ALA A 443 -7.41 10.91 -8.79
CA ALA A 443 -7.08 9.67 -9.50
C ALA A 443 -7.09 8.42 -8.59
N LYS A 444 -7.44 8.57 -7.30
CA LYS A 444 -7.40 7.49 -6.29
C LYS A 444 -8.73 7.23 -5.61
N LEU A 445 -9.72 8.10 -5.80
CA LEU A 445 -11.04 8.02 -5.17
C LEU A 445 -12.11 7.88 -6.24
N LEU A 446 -13.25 7.30 -5.85
CA LEU A 446 -14.47 7.35 -6.63
C LEU A 446 -14.97 8.79 -6.77
N LEU A 447 -15.78 9.07 -7.81
CA LEU A 447 -16.36 10.40 -8.01
C LEU A 447 -17.15 10.89 -6.79
N ALA A 448 -17.92 10.01 -6.14
CA ALA A 448 -18.71 10.36 -4.95
C ALA A 448 -17.84 10.74 -3.73
N GLU A 449 -16.76 9.98 -3.50
CA GLU A 449 -15.78 10.27 -2.45
C GLU A 449 -15.04 11.58 -2.77
N TYR A 450 -14.67 11.82 -4.02
CA TYR A 450 -14.04 13.08 -4.46
C TYR A 450 -14.95 14.28 -4.30
N VAL A 451 -16.23 14.16 -4.65
CA VAL A 451 -17.24 15.21 -4.39
C VAL A 451 -17.32 15.51 -2.90
N THR A 452 -17.25 14.49 -2.03
CA THR A 452 -17.23 14.69 -0.58
C THR A 452 -16.01 15.49 -0.10
N VAL A 453 -14.81 15.22 -0.67
CA VAL A 453 -13.59 16.01 -0.41
C VAL A 453 -13.81 17.48 -0.76
N VAL A 454 -14.29 17.75 -1.98
CA VAL A 454 -14.49 19.12 -2.49
C VAL A 454 -15.58 19.85 -1.71
N CYS A 455 -16.72 19.21 -1.45
CA CYS A 455 -17.80 19.78 -0.65
C CYS A 455 -17.32 20.12 0.77
N THR A 456 -16.56 19.23 1.42
CA THR A 456 -15.99 19.50 2.75
C THR A 456 -15.05 20.71 2.70
N PHE A 457 -14.15 20.78 1.72
CA PHE A 457 -13.27 21.93 1.52
C PHE A 457 -14.05 23.24 1.32
N VAL A 458 -15.09 23.23 0.49
CA VAL A 458 -15.93 24.41 0.22
C VAL A 458 -16.70 24.83 1.47
N PHE A 459 -17.31 23.89 2.20
CA PHE A 459 -18.07 24.19 3.41
C PHE A 459 -17.19 24.75 4.54
N LEU A 460 -15.96 24.26 4.69
CA LEU A 460 -14.99 24.82 5.64
C LEU A 460 -14.64 26.28 5.30
N ASN A 461 -14.51 26.62 4.03
CA ASN A 461 -14.25 28.00 3.59
C ASN A 461 -15.48 28.91 3.72
N ALA A 462 -16.68 28.41 3.42
CA ALA A 462 -17.89 29.21 3.34
C ALA A 462 -18.62 29.38 4.68
N PHE A 463 -18.71 28.32 5.48
CA PHE A 463 -19.49 28.26 6.72
C PHE A 463 -18.63 28.18 7.99
N GLY A 464 -17.31 28.20 7.83
CA GLY A 464 -16.36 28.07 8.92
C GLY A 464 -16.11 26.62 9.34
N VAL A 465 -15.21 26.47 10.31
CA VAL A 465 -14.59 25.18 10.64
C VAL A 465 -15.58 24.21 11.27
N GLN A 466 -16.43 24.70 12.19
CA GLN A 466 -17.40 23.89 12.93
C GLN A 466 -18.46 23.28 12.01
N VAL A 467 -19.17 24.15 11.28
CA VAL A 467 -20.26 23.76 10.37
C VAL A 467 -19.69 22.98 9.18
N GLY A 468 -18.56 23.42 8.63
CA GLY A 468 -17.93 22.75 7.50
C GLY A 468 -17.51 21.32 7.80
N LEU A 469 -16.89 21.07 8.97
CA LEU A 469 -16.53 19.72 9.39
C LEU A 469 -17.78 18.87 9.65
N GLY A 470 -18.78 19.41 10.35
CA GLY A 470 -20.03 18.70 10.63
C GLY A 470 -20.78 18.28 9.35
N CYS A 471 -20.89 19.19 8.37
CA CYS A 471 -21.48 18.89 7.06
C CYS A 471 -20.67 17.86 6.28
N GLY A 472 -19.33 17.92 6.32
CA GLY A 472 -18.47 16.92 5.69
C GLY A 472 -18.68 15.52 6.28
N VAL A 473 -18.71 15.40 7.61
CA VAL A 473 -18.99 14.14 8.30
C VAL A 473 -20.38 13.61 7.97
N ALA A 474 -21.41 14.48 7.96
CA ALA A 474 -22.77 14.09 7.61
C ALA A 474 -22.90 13.60 6.16
N LEU A 475 -22.23 14.29 5.22
CA LEU A 475 -22.20 13.89 3.81
C LEU A 475 -21.50 12.54 3.63
N ALA A 476 -20.35 12.35 4.27
CA ALA A 476 -19.63 11.08 4.23
C ALA A 476 -20.44 9.93 4.86
N ALA A 477 -21.13 10.19 5.98
CA ALA A 477 -22.01 9.21 6.60
C ALA A 477 -23.20 8.85 5.70
N PHE A 478 -23.76 9.82 4.99
CA PHE A 478 -24.82 9.58 4.01
C PHE A 478 -24.33 8.73 2.83
N CYS A 479 -23.18 9.06 2.24
CA CYS A 479 -22.56 8.26 1.19
C CYS A 479 -22.30 6.82 1.67
N PHE A 480 -21.74 6.67 2.87
CA PHE A 480 -21.52 5.37 3.49
C PHE A 480 -22.80 4.57 3.69
N LEU A 481 -23.89 5.21 4.14
CA LEU A 481 -25.17 4.55 4.36
C LEU A 481 -25.80 4.06 3.05
N VAL A 482 -25.69 4.86 1.98
CA VAL A 482 -26.13 4.46 0.63
C VAL A 482 -25.31 3.25 0.15
N GLU A 483 -24.00 3.24 0.38
CA GLU A 483 -23.14 2.10 0.03
C GLU A 483 -23.41 0.86 0.87
N TYR A 484 -23.58 1.01 2.19
CA TYR A 484 -23.86 -0.08 3.12
C TYR A 484 -25.16 -0.80 2.80
N SER A 485 -26.15 -0.09 2.24
CA SER A 485 -27.43 -0.69 1.85
C SER A 485 -27.28 -1.78 0.77
N LYS A 486 -26.14 -1.85 0.07
CA LYS A 486 -25.83 -2.88 -0.92
C LYS A 486 -25.23 -4.11 -0.23
N SER A 487 -26.05 -5.13 0.03
CA SER A 487 -25.63 -6.36 0.72
C SER A 487 -24.51 -7.10 -0.05
N GLN A 488 -23.45 -7.50 0.66
CA GLN A 488 -22.38 -8.34 0.11
C GLN A 488 -22.46 -9.78 0.63
N MET A 489 -22.33 -10.75 -0.28
CA MET A 489 -22.14 -12.16 0.04
C MET A 489 -20.71 -12.58 -0.34
N ILE A 490 -20.04 -13.32 0.55
CA ILE A 490 -18.71 -13.89 0.30
C ILE A 490 -18.88 -15.40 0.32
N ARG A 491 -18.51 -16.07 -0.77
CA ARG A 491 -18.63 -17.53 -0.87
C ARG A 491 -17.25 -18.11 -1.17
N VAL A 492 -16.82 -19.06 -0.34
CA VAL A 492 -15.65 -19.90 -0.64
C VAL A 492 -16.15 -21.06 -1.47
N VAL A 493 -15.64 -21.19 -2.68
CA VAL A 493 -16.05 -22.22 -3.64
C VAL A 493 -14.85 -23.07 -4.00
N HIS A 494 -15.09 -24.36 -4.23
CA HIS A 494 -14.08 -25.27 -4.74
C HIS A 494 -14.48 -25.62 -6.17
N LYS A 495 -13.69 -25.17 -7.14
CA LYS A 495 -13.88 -25.40 -8.58
C LYS A 495 -12.55 -25.81 -9.20
N SER A 496 -12.60 -26.71 -10.17
CA SER A 496 -11.50 -26.99 -11.10
C SER A 496 -11.78 -26.31 -12.44
N SER A 497 -10.76 -26.14 -13.28
CA SER A 497 -11.00 -25.65 -14.64
C SER A 497 -11.70 -26.69 -15.52
N ASN A 498 -12.39 -26.22 -16.56
CA ASN A 498 -13.04 -27.03 -17.60
C ASN A 498 -12.07 -27.47 -18.71
N VAL A 499 -10.76 -27.49 -18.43
CA VAL A 499 -9.73 -27.88 -19.39
C VAL A 499 -9.55 -29.40 -19.38
N ILE A 500 -9.69 -30.01 -20.56
CA ILE A 500 -9.42 -31.44 -20.76
C ILE A 500 -7.91 -31.66 -20.67
N ARG A 501 -7.50 -32.59 -19.79
CA ARG A 501 -6.10 -32.91 -19.53
C ARG A 501 -5.77 -34.35 -19.84
N ASN A 502 -4.50 -34.61 -20.14
CA ASN A 502 -4.02 -35.97 -20.33
C ASN A 502 -3.83 -36.70 -18.99
N ALA A 503 -3.72 -38.03 -19.05
CA ALA A 503 -3.69 -38.85 -17.83
C ALA A 503 -2.47 -38.56 -16.94
N ASP A 504 -1.32 -38.19 -17.50
CA ASP A 504 -0.13 -37.81 -16.72
C ASP A 504 -0.30 -36.48 -15.99
N GLN A 505 -0.92 -35.47 -16.62
CA GLN A 505 -1.25 -34.19 -16.00
C GLN A 505 -2.30 -34.37 -14.91
N HIS A 506 -3.35 -35.16 -15.19
CA HIS A 506 -4.36 -35.52 -14.21
C HIS A 506 -3.72 -36.24 -13.00
N ALA A 507 -2.79 -37.17 -13.25
CA ALA A 507 -2.05 -37.82 -12.18
C ALA A 507 -1.14 -36.85 -11.39
N LEU A 508 -0.57 -35.83 -12.01
CA LEU A 508 0.22 -34.83 -11.28
C LEU A 508 -0.63 -33.92 -10.38
N LEU A 509 -1.88 -33.65 -10.77
CA LEU A 509 -2.85 -32.89 -9.97
C LEU A 509 -3.48 -33.73 -8.85
N TYR A 510 -3.81 -35.00 -9.12
CA TYR A 510 -4.65 -35.82 -8.26
C TYR A 510 -3.97 -37.08 -7.67
N ALA A 511 -2.89 -37.63 -8.26
CA ALA A 511 -2.35 -38.96 -7.91
C ALA A 511 -1.42 -39.03 -6.68
N HIS A 512 -1.38 -38.03 -5.81
CA HIS A 512 -0.61 -38.11 -4.55
C HIS A 512 -1.35 -38.84 -3.40
N SER A 513 -2.35 -39.70 -3.68
CA SER A 513 -3.10 -40.40 -2.63
C SER A 513 -3.40 -41.86 -3.02
N ASN A 514 -2.57 -42.78 -2.54
CA ASN A 514 -2.81 -44.23 -2.60
C ASN A 514 -3.87 -44.73 -1.60
N ASN A 515 -4.52 -43.84 -0.84
CA ASN A 515 -5.57 -44.24 0.11
C ASN A 515 -6.96 -43.87 -0.40
N GLN A 516 -7.85 -44.84 -0.27
CA GLN A 516 -9.18 -44.99 -0.88
C GLN A 516 -10.25 -44.03 -0.34
N ASP A 517 -9.88 -43.08 0.53
CA ASP A 517 -10.75 -42.02 1.10
C ASP A 517 -10.52 -40.65 0.44
N SER A 518 -10.22 -40.64 -0.87
CA SER A 518 -9.75 -39.49 -1.65
C SER A 518 -10.81 -38.42 -1.98
N LEU A 519 -12.05 -38.53 -1.47
CA LEU A 519 -13.16 -37.64 -1.84
C LEU A 519 -13.12 -36.23 -1.21
N LEU A 520 -12.18 -35.95 -0.28
CA LEU A 520 -12.19 -34.71 0.52
C LEU A 520 -10.83 -33.99 0.67
N ARG A 521 -9.77 -34.36 -0.08
CA ARG A 521 -8.47 -33.65 0.01
C ARG A 521 -8.55 -32.27 -0.66
N ARG A 522 -8.63 -31.22 0.16
CA ARG A 522 -8.67 -29.80 -0.26
C ARG A 522 -7.39 -29.37 -1.00
N HIS A 523 -7.57 -28.85 -2.21
CA HIS A 523 -6.52 -28.42 -3.14
C HIS A 523 -5.66 -27.26 -2.60
N PRO A 524 -4.43 -27.08 -3.11
CA PRO A 524 -3.57 -25.92 -2.83
C PRO A 524 -4.10 -24.60 -3.42
N ILE A 525 -5.26 -24.64 -4.11
CA ILE A 525 -5.96 -23.49 -4.70
C ILE A 525 -7.19 -23.18 -3.83
N VAL A 526 -7.34 -21.93 -3.42
CA VAL A 526 -8.52 -21.44 -2.70
C VAL A 526 -9.22 -20.41 -3.58
N THR A 527 -10.48 -20.67 -3.94
CA THR A 527 -11.29 -19.74 -4.73
C THR A 527 -12.33 -19.02 -3.85
N ILE A 528 -12.34 -17.69 -3.95
CA ILE A 528 -13.23 -16.82 -3.18
C ILE A 528 -14.05 -16.00 -4.17
N GLU A 529 -15.34 -16.29 -4.23
CA GLU A 529 -16.32 -15.52 -5.02
C GLU A 529 -16.83 -14.35 -4.18
N LEU A 530 -16.68 -13.15 -4.73
CA LEU A 530 -17.17 -11.91 -4.13
C LEU A 530 -18.44 -11.48 -4.87
N GLN A 531 -19.54 -11.25 -4.14
CA GLN A 531 -20.82 -10.86 -4.72
C GLN A 531 -21.32 -9.55 -4.09
N GLY A 532 -21.75 -8.60 -4.92
CA GLY A 532 -22.27 -7.29 -4.49
C GLY A 532 -21.19 -6.20 -4.47
N HIS A 533 -21.42 -5.14 -3.69
CA HIS A 533 -20.48 -4.02 -3.61
C HIS A 533 -19.42 -4.25 -2.52
N VAL A 534 -18.14 -4.06 -2.85
CA VAL A 534 -17.03 -4.23 -1.90
C VAL A 534 -16.66 -2.90 -1.27
N PHE A 535 -16.79 -2.77 0.05
CA PHE A 535 -16.55 -1.50 0.75
C PHE A 535 -15.78 -1.69 2.07
N PHE A 536 -15.36 -0.60 2.71
CA PHE A 536 -14.56 -0.67 3.95
C PHE A 536 -15.18 -1.55 5.05
N GLY A 537 -16.50 -1.53 5.21
CA GLY A 537 -17.18 -2.38 6.20
C GLY A 537 -17.11 -3.87 5.88
N SER A 538 -17.01 -4.24 4.60
CA SER A 538 -16.84 -5.64 4.20
C SER A 538 -15.39 -6.10 4.13
N ALA A 539 -14.43 -5.18 4.08
CA ALA A 539 -12.99 -5.45 4.11
C ALA A 539 -12.59 -6.39 5.26
N THR A 540 -13.10 -6.13 6.47
CA THR A 540 -12.82 -6.97 7.65
C THR A 540 -13.40 -8.37 7.50
N ARG A 541 -14.60 -8.51 6.92
CA ARG A 541 -15.22 -9.82 6.63
C ARG A 541 -14.43 -10.60 5.59
N ILE A 542 -13.96 -9.94 4.52
CA ILE A 542 -13.11 -10.55 3.49
C ILE A 542 -11.78 -10.99 4.12
N GLN A 543 -11.11 -10.13 4.89
CA GLN A 543 -9.86 -10.47 5.55
C GLN A 543 -10.01 -11.64 6.53
N ASN A 544 -11.04 -11.64 7.37
CA ASN A 544 -11.29 -12.74 8.31
C ASN A 544 -11.73 -14.03 7.61
N CYS A 545 -12.36 -13.93 6.43
CA CYS A 545 -12.65 -15.09 5.60
C CYS A 545 -11.34 -15.67 5.06
N VAL A 546 -10.51 -14.84 4.42
CA VAL A 546 -9.21 -15.24 3.88
C VAL A 546 -8.33 -15.85 4.96
N LYS A 547 -8.25 -15.21 6.14
CA LYS A 547 -7.39 -15.70 7.22
C LYS A 547 -7.78 -17.08 7.75
N ARG A 548 -9.09 -17.39 7.78
CA ARG A 548 -9.60 -18.71 8.19
C ARG A 548 -9.43 -19.79 7.12
N VAL A 549 -9.42 -19.41 5.84
CA VAL A 549 -9.46 -20.35 4.71
C VAL A 549 -8.06 -20.67 4.18
N VAL A 550 -7.11 -19.75 4.32
CA VAL A 550 -5.73 -19.91 3.83
C VAL A 550 -4.85 -20.54 4.92
N TYR A 551 -4.15 -21.61 4.56
CA TYR A 551 -3.28 -22.38 5.45
C TYR A 551 -1.85 -22.38 4.95
N VAL A 552 -0.89 -22.15 5.86
CA VAL A 552 0.53 -22.08 5.57
C VAL A 552 1.29 -23.09 6.43
N SER A 553 2.37 -23.65 5.89
CA SER A 553 3.23 -24.60 6.61
C SER A 553 4.11 -23.87 7.61
N SER A 554 4.09 -24.27 8.89
CA SER A 554 4.85 -23.59 9.95
C SER A 554 6.37 -23.83 9.93
N SER A 555 6.96 -24.09 8.76
CA SER A 555 8.37 -24.47 8.57
C SER A 555 9.02 -23.65 7.45
N GLN A 556 9.03 -22.34 7.59
CA GLN A 556 9.93 -21.45 6.85
C GLN A 556 10.44 -20.37 7.79
N THR A 557 11.54 -20.66 8.49
CA THR A 557 12.54 -19.62 8.72
C THR A 557 12.97 -19.10 7.34
N PRO A 558 13.13 -17.77 7.16
CA PRO A 558 13.37 -17.17 5.86
C PRO A 558 14.59 -17.84 5.21
N VAL A 559 14.38 -18.33 3.99
CA VAL A 559 15.45 -18.86 3.14
C VAL A 559 16.45 -17.73 2.92
N GLU A 560 17.57 -17.80 3.63
CA GLU A 560 18.76 -17.06 3.25
C GLU A 560 19.05 -17.36 1.78
N SER A 561 19.38 -16.30 1.05
CA SER A 561 19.91 -16.32 -0.31
C SER A 561 20.89 -17.47 -0.54
N PRO A 562 21.00 -18.01 -1.77
CA PRO A 562 21.86 -19.14 -2.05
C PRO A 562 23.31 -18.76 -1.76
N LYS A 563 23.80 -19.16 -0.57
CA LYS A 563 25.21 -19.09 -0.21
C LYS A 563 25.93 -20.08 -1.10
N THR A 564 26.83 -19.52 -1.89
CA THR A 564 27.89 -20.18 -2.64
C THR A 564 28.46 -21.34 -1.83
N PHE A 565 28.40 -22.55 -2.37
CA PHE A 565 29.09 -23.72 -1.83
C PHE A 565 30.60 -23.42 -1.82
N SER A 566 31.15 -23.10 -0.65
CA SER A 566 32.59 -23.17 -0.41
C SER A 566 32.95 -24.62 -0.11
N ARG A 567 33.72 -25.22 -1.01
CA ARG A 567 34.51 -26.43 -0.74
C ARG A 567 35.42 -26.16 0.46
N HIS A 568 35.11 -26.74 1.60
CA HIS A 568 36.03 -27.38 2.54
C HIS A 568 35.24 -27.66 3.82
N ASP A 569 34.95 -28.94 4.05
CA ASP A 569 35.18 -29.60 5.34
C ASP A 569 34.79 -31.07 5.18
N GLU A 570 35.81 -31.89 4.96
CA GLU A 570 35.78 -33.32 5.26
C GLU A 570 35.72 -33.48 6.78
N TYR A 571 34.74 -34.18 7.33
CA TYR A 571 34.95 -35.05 8.49
C TYR A 571 33.98 -36.23 8.46
N LEU A 572 34.55 -37.40 8.73
CA LEU A 572 33.98 -38.73 8.57
C LEU A 572 32.74 -39.01 9.44
N PRO A 573 31.88 -39.94 8.98
CA PRO A 573 30.75 -40.47 9.74
C PRO A 573 31.25 -41.54 10.72
N LEU A 574 30.69 -41.60 11.93
CA LEU A 574 30.44 -42.82 12.73
C LEU A 574 30.16 -42.43 14.19
N LEU A 575 29.13 -43.07 14.77
CA LEU A 575 28.68 -43.07 16.17
C LEU A 575 27.67 -41.99 16.58
N SER A 576 26.37 -42.28 16.39
CA SER A 576 25.52 -42.51 17.56
C SER A 576 24.32 -43.37 17.18
N SER A 577 24.28 -44.54 17.80
CA SER A 577 23.13 -45.44 17.90
C SER A 577 22.14 -44.87 18.91
N GLN A 578 20.95 -44.50 18.46
CA GLN A 578 19.72 -44.70 19.23
C GLN A 578 18.53 -44.63 18.29
N GLU A 579 17.87 -45.79 18.14
CA GLU A 579 16.54 -45.90 17.56
C GLU A 579 15.59 -44.96 18.32
N SER A 580 15.25 -43.83 17.71
CA SER A 580 13.96 -43.20 17.92
C SER A 580 13.21 -43.37 16.62
N ARG A 581 12.13 -44.16 16.66
CA ARG A 581 11.12 -44.22 15.61
C ARG A 581 10.60 -42.79 15.38
N VAL A 582 11.18 -42.08 14.44
CA VAL A 582 10.62 -40.84 13.93
C VAL A 582 9.45 -41.27 13.04
N HIS A 583 8.25 -41.29 13.62
CA HIS A 583 7.04 -41.10 12.83
C HIS A 583 7.27 -39.86 11.95
N PRO A 584 7.04 -39.90 10.62
CA PRO A 584 7.19 -38.71 9.80
C PRO A 584 6.19 -37.68 10.31
N SER A 585 6.67 -36.68 11.06
CA SER A 585 5.86 -35.58 11.55
C SER A 585 5.44 -34.77 10.32
N HIS A 586 4.18 -34.91 9.93
CA HIS A 586 3.58 -34.04 8.93
C HIS A 586 3.80 -32.57 9.35
N PRO A 587 4.18 -31.67 8.43
CA PRO A 587 4.36 -30.26 8.77
C PRO A 587 3.06 -29.71 9.35
N VAL A 588 3.14 -29.06 10.50
CA VAL A 588 1.98 -28.47 11.17
C VAL A 588 1.48 -27.30 10.32
N LEU A 589 0.32 -27.47 9.69
CA LEU A 589 -0.36 -26.41 8.96
C LEU A 589 -1.04 -25.49 9.95
N LYS A 590 -0.87 -24.19 9.79
CA LYS A 590 -1.60 -23.17 10.54
C LYS A 590 -2.37 -22.27 9.58
N ASN A 591 -3.59 -21.88 9.96
CA ASN A 591 -4.27 -20.81 9.25
C ASN A 591 -3.56 -19.46 9.54
N LEU A 592 -3.91 -18.41 8.81
CA LEU A 592 -3.28 -17.08 9.01
C LEU A 592 -3.70 -16.40 10.33
N GLU A 593 -4.67 -16.96 11.05
CA GLU A 593 -5.04 -16.59 12.43
C GLU A 593 -4.15 -17.30 13.48
N GLY A 594 -3.33 -18.28 13.07
CA GLY A 594 -2.42 -19.03 13.93
C GLY A 594 -3.02 -20.32 14.51
N GLU A 595 -4.25 -20.67 14.14
CA GLU A 595 -4.91 -21.92 14.55
C GLU A 595 -4.35 -23.10 13.75
N VAL A 596 -4.12 -24.22 14.43
CA VAL A 596 -3.58 -25.44 13.81
C VAL A 596 -4.67 -26.16 13.02
N CYS A 597 -4.35 -26.57 11.80
CA CYS A 597 -5.24 -27.39 10.98
C CYS A 597 -5.44 -28.76 11.64
N THR A 598 -6.69 -29.10 11.96
CA THR A 598 -7.08 -30.43 12.49
C THR A 598 -7.26 -31.47 11.37
N ASP A 599 -7.19 -31.03 10.11
CA ASP A 599 -7.50 -31.81 8.93
C ASP A 599 -6.19 -32.40 8.35
N GLU A 600 -5.91 -33.68 8.60
CA GLU A 600 -4.67 -34.37 8.19
C GLU A 600 -4.47 -34.44 6.66
N ASN A 601 -5.56 -34.23 5.94
CA ASN A 601 -5.68 -34.35 4.49
C ASN A 601 -5.46 -33.03 3.74
N ARG A 602 -5.26 -31.92 4.46
CA ARG A 602 -5.12 -30.57 3.87
C ARG A 602 -3.67 -30.29 3.49
N THR A 603 -3.46 -29.52 2.43
CA THR A 603 -2.13 -29.04 1.99
C THR A 603 -2.00 -27.53 2.17
N ALA A 604 -0.76 -27.02 2.20
CA ALA A 604 -0.51 -25.57 2.26
C ALA A 604 -1.06 -24.87 1.01
N THR A 605 -1.76 -23.76 1.21
CA THR A 605 -2.31 -22.92 0.14
C THR A 605 -1.16 -22.28 -0.63
N ARG A 606 -1.16 -22.44 -1.96
CA ARG A 606 -0.19 -21.82 -2.88
C ARG A 606 -0.80 -20.71 -3.71
N PHE A 607 -2.08 -20.86 -4.07
CA PHE A 607 -2.80 -19.91 -4.92
C PHE A 607 -4.11 -19.50 -4.25
N VAL A 608 -4.41 -18.20 -4.28
CA VAL A 608 -5.69 -17.65 -3.87
C VAL A 608 -6.31 -16.94 -5.06
N VAL A 609 -7.47 -17.40 -5.50
CA VAL A 609 -8.22 -16.85 -6.64
C VAL A 609 -9.38 -16.01 -6.09
N PHE A 610 -9.43 -14.73 -6.47
CA PHE A 610 -10.55 -13.84 -6.19
C PHE A 610 -11.38 -13.65 -7.45
N ASP A 611 -12.64 -14.08 -7.41
CA ASP A 611 -13.61 -13.88 -8.48
C ASP A 611 -14.47 -12.64 -8.21
N PHE A 612 -14.33 -11.64 -9.09
CA PHE A 612 -15.06 -10.38 -9.09
C PHE A 612 -16.25 -10.37 -10.05
N SER A 613 -16.57 -11.49 -10.71
CA SER A 613 -17.62 -11.57 -11.75
C SER A 613 -19.00 -11.08 -11.29
N GLN A 614 -19.28 -11.16 -9.97
CA GLN A 614 -20.53 -10.71 -9.36
C GLN A 614 -20.35 -9.44 -8.50
N VAL A 615 -19.21 -8.77 -8.62
CA VAL A 615 -18.93 -7.52 -7.92
C VAL A 615 -19.48 -6.36 -8.73
N THR A 616 -20.43 -5.63 -8.12
CA THR A 616 -21.09 -4.49 -8.76
C THR A 616 -20.31 -3.18 -8.65
N GLY A 617 -19.25 -3.16 -7.83
CA GLY A 617 -18.43 -1.98 -7.57
C GLY A 617 -17.57 -2.14 -6.32
N MET A 618 -16.58 -1.26 -6.15
CA MET A 618 -15.65 -1.25 -5.02
C MET A 618 -15.35 0.19 -4.58
N ASP A 619 -15.13 0.44 -3.29
CA ASP A 619 -14.62 1.73 -2.79
C ASP A 619 -13.08 1.78 -2.74
N ALA A 620 -12.50 2.99 -2.78
CA ALA A 620 -11.05 3.15 -2.70
C ALA A 620 -10.50 2.69 -1.34
N THR A 621 -11.31 2.82 -0.29
CA THR A 621 -10.93 2.44 1.07
C THR A 621 -10.79 0.91 1.21
N ALA A 622 -11.64 0.08 0.61
CA ALA A 622 -11.49 -1.38 0.60
C ALA A 622 -10.35 -1.82 -0.30
N ALA A 623 -10.16 -1.22 -1.48
CA ALA A 623 -9.01 -1.51 -2.32
C ALA A 623 -7.70 -1.37 -1.53
N ARG A 624 -7.56 -0.28 -0.76
CA ARG A 624 -6.36 0.03 0.02
C ARG A 624 -6.26 -0.70 1.36
N SER A 625 -7.33 -0.78 2.14
CA SER A 625 -7.29 -1.38 3.48
C SER A 625 -7.41 -2.90 3.46
N CYS A 626 -8.17 -3.44 2.50
CA CYS A 626 -8.40 -4.88 2.35
C CYS A 626 -7.32 -5.51 1.47
N PHE A 627 -7.35 -5.21 0.17
CA PHE A 627 -6.61 -5.99 -0.82
C PHE A 627 -5.13 -5.68 -0.84
N LEU A 628 -4.71 -4.43 -0.60
CA LEU A 628 -3.29 -4.13 -0.43
C LEU A 628 -2.71 -4.81 0.83
N ALA A 629 -3.46 -4.84 1.94
CA ALA A 629 -3.03 -5.54 3.15
C ALA A 629 -2.94 -7.05 2.92
N LEU A 630 -3.90 -7.63 2.20
CA LEU A 630 -3.88 -9.04 1.80
C LEU A 630 -2.70 -9.34 0.86
N LYS A 631 -2.43 -8.51 -0.14
CA LYS A 631 -1.25 -8.64 -1.02
C LYS A 631 0.05 -8.71 -0.22
N LEU A 632 0.24 -7.78 0.72
CA LEU A 632 1.44 -7.75 1.56
C LEU A 632 1.54 -9.01 2.43
N LEU A 633 0.41 -9.47 2.99
CA LEU A 633 0.35 -10.70 3.79
C LEU A 633 0.70 -11.93 2.94
N PHE A 634 0.14 -12.05 1.74
CA PHE A 634 0.41 -13.17 0.84
C PHE A 634 1.87 -13.20 0.36
N ARG A 635 2.45 -12.03 0.08
CA ARG A 635 3.87 -11.91 -0.29
C ARG A 635 4.80 -12.41 0.82
N GLN A 636 4.48 -12.11 2.09
CA GLN A 636 5.26 -12.62 3.22
C GLN A 636 5.21 -14.15 3.36
N GLN A 637 4.15 -14.80 2.88
CA GLN A 637 3.93 -16.24 2.98
C GLN A 637 4.23 -17.00 1.68
N GLY A 638 4.70 -16.30 0.63
CA GLY A 638 4.98 -16.90 -0.68
C GLY A 638 3.74 -17.43 -1.42
N ILE A 639 2.58 -16.81 -1.19
CA ILE A 639 1.30 -17.17 -1.82
C ILE A 639 1.04 -16.25 -3.02
N THR A 640 0.74 -16.82 -4.18
CA THR A 640 0.41 -16.04 -5.39
C THR A 640 -1.09 -15.76 -5.45
N VAL A 641 -1.46 -14.51 -5.75
CA VAL A 641 -2.86 -14.08 -5.85
C VAL A 641 -3.30 -13.98 -7.30
N VAL A 642 -4.47 -14.53 -7.64
CA VAL A 642 -5.07 -14.41 -8.97
C VAL A 642 -6.38 -13.63 -8.88
N TYR A 643 -6.51 -12.56 -9.67
CA TYR A 643 -7.72 -11.75 -9.76
C TYR A 643 -8.44 -12.04 -11.09
N CYS A 644 -9.73 -12.35 -11.05
CA CYS A 644 -10.51 -12.64 -12.26
C CYS A 644 -11.88 -11.95 -12.27
N GLY A 645 -12.47 -11.76 -13.45
CA GLY A 645 -13.86 -11.27 -13.59
C GLY A 645 -14.09 -9.82 -13.14
N MET A 646 -13.06 -8.96 -13.17
CA MET A 646 -13.19 -7.57 -12.71
C MET A 646 -13.89 -6.66 -13.73
N GLN A 647 -14.76 -5.78 -13.24
CA GLN A 647 -15.22 -4.62 -14.03
C GLN A 647 -14.12 -3.56 -14.12
N GLU A 648 -14.15 -2.73 -15.18
CA GLU A 648 -13.15 -1.69 -15.43
C GLU A 648 -12.93 -0.75 -14.23
N ASP A 649 -14.01 -0.33 -13.55
CA ASP A 649 -13.94 0.54 -12.38
C ASP A 649 -13.22 -0.12 -11.19
N VAL A 650 -13.46 -1.42 -10.98
CA VAL A 650 -12.84 -2.20 -9.90
C VAL A 650 -11.37 -2.44 -10.20
N GLU A 651 -11.04 -2.82 -11.43
CA GLU A 651 -9.67 -3.00 -11.87
C GLU A 651 -8.87 -1.69 -11.77
N PHE A 652 -9.47 -0.56 -12.21
CA PHE A 652 -8.89 0.76 -12.07
C PHE A 652 -8.54 1.07 -10.62
N LEU A 653 -9.47 0.86 -9.67
CA LEU A 653 -9.23 1.13 -8.26
C LEU A 653 -8.13 0.26 -7.65
N LEU A 654 -8.09 -1.03 -8.00
CA LEU A 654 -7.05 -1.96 -7.53
C LEU A 654 -5.67 -1.58 -8.08
N ARG A 655 -5.59 -1.15 -9.36
CA ARG A 655 -4.35 -0.64 -9.96
C ARG A 655 -3.93 0.72 -9.37
N ALA A 656 -4.86 1.67 -9.24
CA ALA A 656 -4.60 3.00 -8.69
C ALA A 656 -4.12 2.95 -7.22
N ASN A 657 -4.53 1.92 -6.48
CA ASN A 657 -4.13 1.69 -5.10
C ASN A 657 -2.94 0.72 -4.93
N ASP A 658 -2.19 0.41 -5.98
CA ASP A 658 -0.99 -0.47 -6.00
C ASP A 658 -1.25 -1.94 -5.58
N VAL A 659 -2.52 -2.39 -5.62
CA VAL A 659 -2.85 -3.81 -5.40
C VAL A 659 -2.40 -4.64 -6.59
N ILE A 660 -2.69 -4.18 -7.80
CA ILE A 660 -2.22 -4.79 -9.05
C ILE A 660 -1.06 -3.92 -9.55
N SER A 661 0.12 -4.50 -9.69
CA SER A 661 1.31 -3.76 -10.12
C SER A 661 1.23 -3.48 -11.63
N THR A 662 1.63 -2.29 -12.05
CA THR A 662 1.66 -1.86 -13.47
C THR A 662 3.03 -2.02 -14.14
N GLU A 663 4.08 -2.35 -13.38
CA GLU A 663 5.44 -2.58 -13.89
C GLU A 663 5.69 -4.09 -14.13
N SER A 664 6.48 -4.40 -15.16
CA SER A 664 6.67 -5.71 -15.80
C SER A 664 6.85 -6.91 -14.85
N PRO A 665 6.43 -8.13 -15.26
CA PRO A 665 6.37 -9.32 -14.42
C PRO A 665 7.78 -9.90 -14.19
N VAL A 666 8.52 -9.36 -13.22
CA VAL A 666 9.83 -9.89 -12.83
C VAL A 666 9.74 -10.65 -11.49
N GLU A 667 8.64 -10.53 -10.73
CA GLU A 667 8.36 -11.33 -9.53
C GLU A 667 6.89 -11.82 -9.51
N ASP A 668 6.67 -13.13 -9.37
CA ASP A 668 5.41 -13.91 -9.43
C ASP A 668 4.39 -13.61 -8.30
N ASP A 669 4.18 -12.34 -7.94
CA ASP A 669 3.36 -11.97 -6.78
C ASP A 669 1.84 -11.99 -7.10
N HIS A 670 1.43 -11.81 -8.36
CA HIS A 670 0.02 -11.76 -8.74
C HIS A 670 -0.23 -12.05 -10.24
N HIS A 671 -1.44 -12.51 -10.58
CA HIS A 671 -1.89 -12.73 -11.96
C HIS A 671 -3.32 -12.19 -12.16
N VAL A 672 -3.65 -11.73 -13.37
CA VAL A 672 -4.97 -11.18 -13.72
C VAL A 672 -5.50 -11.91 -14.95
N THR A 673 -6.72 -12.44 -14.87
CA THR A 673 -7.39 -13.15 -15.98
C THR A 673 -8.79 -12.57 -16.23
N ALA A 674 -9.33 -12.84 -17.42
CA ALA A 674 -10.67 -12.37 -17.78
C ALA A 674 -11.79 -13.12 -17.03
N ASP A 675 -11.67 -14.44 -16.90
CA ASP A 675 -12.67 -15.30 -16.28
C ASP A 675 -12.04 -16.22 -15.22
N LEU A 676 -12.93 -16.86 -14.43
CA LEU A 676 -12.54 -17.81 -13.39
C LEU A 676 -11.92 -19.09 -13.96
N ASP A 677 -12.37 -19.55 -15.13
CA ASP A 677 -11.90 -20.79 -15.74
C ASP A 677 -10.42 -20.70 -16.16
N LEU A 678 -10.03 -19.57 -16.76
CA LEU A 678 -8.65 -19.21 -17.10
C LEU A 678 -7.79 -19.04 -15.85
N ALA A 679 -8.33 -18.45 -14.78
CA ALA A 679 -7.63 -18.33 -13.50
C ALA A 679 -7.26 -19.71 -12.93
N LEU A 680 -8.23 -20.64 -12.93
CA LEU A 680 -8.05 -22.00 -12.45
C LEU A 680 -7.10 -22.79 -13.36
N ASP A 681 -7.23 -22.69 -14.69
CA ASP A 681 -6.34 -23.35 -15.63
C ASP A 681 -4.89 -22.91 -15.43
N TRP A 682 -4.64 -21.61 -15.28
CA TRP A 682 -3.30 -21.10 -14.99
C TRP A 682 -2.75 -21.65 -13.67
N CYS A 683 -3.55 -21.65 -12.59
CA CYS A 683 -3.13 -22.18 -11.30
C CYS A 683 -2.78 -23.69 -11.38
N GLU A 684 -3.65 -24.48 -12.01
CA GLU A 684 -3.47 -25.92 -12.20
C GLU A 684 -2.23 -26.21 -13.06
N GLN A 685 -1.99 -25.42 -14.11
CA GLN A 685 -0.79 -25.53 -14.95
C GLN A 685 0.50 -25.27 -14.15
N GLN A 686 0.52 -24.25 -13.28
CA GLN A 686 1.68 -23.99 -12.42
C GLN A 686 1.92 -25.12 -11.41
N LEU A 687 0.86 -25.73 -10.89
CA LEU A 687 0.98 -26.91 -10.02
C LEU A 687 1.59 -28.09 -10.77
N ILE A 688 1.09 -28.41 -11.98
CA ILE A 688 1.62 -29.47 -12.84
C ILE A 688 3.11 -29.22 -13.12
N LEU A 689 3.49 -28.02 -13.56
CA LEU A 689 4.89 -27.67 -13.86
C LEU A 689 5.78 -27.83 -12.63
N SER A 690 5.32 -27.40 -11.46
CA SER A 690 6.08 -27.53 -10.22
C SER A 690 6.22 -28.99 -9.76
N ALA A 691 5.21 -29.84 -10.00
CA ALA A 691 5.26 -31.26 -9.70
C ALA A 691 6.17 -32.01 -10.69
N ALA A 692 6.11 -31.65 -11.97
CA ALA A 692 6.99 -32.19 -13.00
C ALA A 692 8.46 -31.85 -12.75
N ARG A 693 8.76 -30.58 -12.37
CA ARG A 693 10.12 -30.16 -11.99
C ARG A 693 10.66 -30.96 -10.80
N ARG A 694 9.84 -31.18 -9.76
CA ARG A 694 10.22 -32.01 -8.61
C ARG A 694 10.55 -33.45 -9.00
N LYS A 695 9.67 -34.10 -9.78
CA LYS A 695 9.92 -35.46 -10.29
C LYS A 695 11.17 -35.55 -11.18
N SER A 696 11.45 -34.53 -11.99
CA SER A 696 12.67 -34.47 -12.82
C SER A 696 13.93 -34.34 -11.96
N ALA A 697 13.90 -33.49 -10.93
CA ALA A 697 15.00 -33.32 -9.99
C ALA A 697 15.29 -34.60 -9.20
N GLU A 698 14.25 -35.31 -8.74
CA GLU A 698 14.37 -36.62 -8.07
C GLU A 698 14.99 -37.69 -8.98
N ARG A 699 14.76 -37.63 -10.29
CA ARG A 699 15.32 -38.55 -11.30
C ARG A 699 16.68 -38.11 -11.86
N GLY A 700 17.28 -37.03 -11.35
CA GLY A 700 18.59 -36.54 -11.77
C GLY A 700 18.63 -35.90 -13.18
N GLY A 701 17.48 -35.54 -13.75
CA GLY A 701 17.37 -34.93 -15.08
C GLY A 701 17.23 -33.40 -15.04
N SER A 702 17.88 -32.71 -15.99
CA SER A 702 17.68 -31.27 -16.23
C SER A 702 16.34 -31.05 -16.93
N PHE A 703 15.37 -30.43 -16.24
CA PHE A 703 14.10 -30.02 -16.86
C PHE A 703 14.33 -28.77 -17.71
N THR A 704 14.42 -28.93 -19.03
CA THR A 704 14.31 -27.81 -19.96
C THR A 704 12.83 -27.50 -20.16
N SER A 705 12.35 -26.38 -19.60
CA SER A 705 11.03 -25.85 -19.93
C SER A 705 11.07 -25.28 -21.35
N ASP A 706 10.95 -26.13 -22.36
CA ASP A 706 10.57 -25.61 -23.67
C ASP A 706 9.13 -25.11 -23.57
N PRO A 707 8.85 -23.87 -24.03
CA PRO A 707 7.48 -23.40 -24.13
C PRO A 707 6.73 -24.35 -25.07
N LEU A 708 5.77 -25.09 -24.50
CA LEU A 708 4.91 -26.08 -25.18
C LEU A 708 4.10 -25.48 -26.35
N ASP A 709 4.17 -24.17 -26.58
CA ASP A 709 3.33 -23.46 -27.53
C ASP A 709 3.92 -23.40 -28.96
N THR A 710 5.15 -23.86 -29.20
CA THR A 710 5.80 -23.74 -30.53
C THR A 710 6.20 -25.05 -31.21
N GLN A 711 6.20 -26.19 -30.53
CA GLN A 711 6.61 -27.47 -31.14
C GLN A 711 5.55 -28.55 -31.00
N ALA A 712 5.15 -29.13 -32.13
CA ALA A 712 4.15 -30.20 -32.16
C ALA A 712 4.60 -31.43 -31.37
N LEU A 713 3.73 -31.92 -30.49
CA LEU A 713 3.95 -33.15 -29.76
C LEU A 713 3.93 -34.34 -30.73
N SER A 714 4.87 -35.26 -30.57
CA SER A 714 4.83 -36.55 -31.27
C SER A 714 3.68 -37.40 -30.73
N LEU A 715 2.92 -38.03 -31.63
CA LEU A 715 1.84 -38.97 -31.29
C LEU A 715 2.28 -40.05 -30.29
N THR A 716 3.49 -40.58 -30.46
CA THR A 716 4.09 -41.56 -29.54
C THR A 716 4.16 -41.03 -28.11
N LYS A 717 4.53 -39.74 -27.93
CA LYS A 717 4.55 -39.09 -26.61
C LYS A 717 3.15 -38.92 -26.04
N VAL A 718 2.18 -38.52 -26.88
CA VAL A 718 0.79 -38.34 -26.45
C VAL A 718 0.19 -39.65 -25.98
N PHE A 719 0.29 -40.72 -26.77
CA PHE A 719 -0.21 -42.04 -26.41
C PHE A 719 0.50 -42.64 -25.20
N SER A 720 1.81 -42.43 -25.06
CA SER A 720 2.55 -42.89 -23.88
C SER A 720 1.98 -42.30 -22.58
N ALA A 721 1.44 -41.07 -22.60
CA ALA A 721 0.88 -40.41 -21.43
C ALA A 721 -0.38 -41.11 -20.88
N TYR A 722 -1.11 -41.87 -21.71
CA TYR A 722 -2.30 -42.61 -21.30
C TYR A 722 -1.98 -44.02 -20.77
N LEU A 723 -0.78 -44.55 -21.00
CA LEU A 723 -0.38 -45.89 -20.56
C LEU A 723 0.19 -45.91 -19.12
N PRO A 724 0.16 -47.05 -18.40
CA PRO A 724 0.77 -47.17 -17.08
C PRO A 724 2.28 -47.00 -17.13
N ASP A 725 2.88 -46.54 -16.03
CA ASP A 725 4.33 -46.42 -15.89
C ASP A 725 5.09 -47.74 -16.15
N LYS A 726 4.48 -48.89 -15.85
CA LYS A 726 5.04 -50.22 -16.17
C LYS A 726 5.29 -50.44 -17.66
N TRP A 727 4.43 -49.86 -18.51
CA TRP A 727 4.48 -50.02 -19.97
C TRP A 727 5.39 -48.97 -20.60
N LYS A 728 5.47 -47.77 -20.01
CA LYS A 728 6.38 -46.70 -20.45
C LYS A 728 7.86 -47.11 -20.41
N SER A 729 8.24 -48.02 -19.50
CA SER A 729 9.62 -48.52 -19.39
C SER A 729 9.99 -49.63 -20.37
N GLN A 730 9.05 -50.17 -21.15
CA GLN A 730 9.30 -51.26 -22.09
C GLN A 730 9.63 -50.72 -23.49
N THR A 731 10.80 -51.08 -24.02
CA THR A 731 11.28 -50.64 -25.35
C THR A 731 10.40 -51.15 -26.49
N SER A 732 9.76 -52.31 -26.33
CA SER A 732 8.83 -52.89 -27.31
C SER A 732 7.56 -52.06 -27.50
N VAL A 733 7.04 -51.47 -26.42
CA VAL A 733 5.81 -50.67 -26.45
C VAL A 733 6.05 -49.33 -27.15
N SER A 734 7.24 -48.74 -26.99
CA SER A 734 7.60 -47.51 -27.72
C SER A 734 7.67 -47.72 -29.23
N ALA A 735 8.11 -48.89 -29.69
CA ALA A 735 8.13 -49.23 -31.12
C ALA A 735 6.69 -49.43 -31.65
N GLN A 736 5.85 -50.14 -30.91
CA GLN A 736 4.43 -50.33 -31.25
C GLN A 736 3.65 -49.01 -31.31
N LEU A 737 3.97 -48.05 -30.44
CA LEU A 737 3.39 -46.69 -30.49
C LEU A 737 3.88 -45.88 -31.70
N GLY A 738 5.07 -46.18 -32.22
CA GLY A 738 5.55 -45.65 -33.49
C GLY A 738 4.75 -46.20 -34.66
N ASP A 739 4.64 -47.53 -34.75
CA ASP A 739 3.83 -48.21 -35.77
C ASP A 739 2.38 -47.72 -35.77
N LEU A 740 1.79 -47.50 -34.58
CA LEU A 740 0.42 -46.99 -34.45
C LEU A 740 0.29 -45.54 -34.94
N ALA A 741 1.31 -44.70 -34.73
CA ALA A 741 1.28 -43.30 -35.14
C ALA A 741 1.24 -43.14 -36.67
N ASP A 742 1.80 -44.09 -37.43
CA ASP A 742 1.81 -44.06 -38.90
C ASP A 742 0.41 -44.23 -39.51
N TYR A 743 -0.57 -44.73 -38.75
CA TYR A 743 -1.97 -44.85 -39.19
C TYR A 743 -2.78 -43.55 -39.02
N PHE A 744 -2.20 -42.50 -38.41
CA PHE A 744 -2.88 -41.22 -38.19
C PHE A 744 -2.50 -40.20 -39.26
N GLU A 745 -3.50 -39.47 -39.75
CA GLU A 745 -3.31 -38.34 -40.66
C GLU A 745 -3.15 -37.04 -39.88
N VAL A 746 -2.07 -36.30 -40.12
CA VAL A 746 -1.82 -35.00 -39.49
C VAL A 746 -2.39 -33.87 -40.35
N ARG A 747 -3.19 -32.99 -39.75
CA ARG A 747 -3.77 -31.80 -40.39
C ARG A 747 -3.46 -30.55 -39.58
N ASN A 748 -3.28 -29.45 -40.30
CA ASN A 748 -3.10 -28.11 -39.74
C ASN A 748 -4.38 -27.31 -39.92
N TRP A 749 -4.73 -26.52 -38.91
CA TRP A 749 -5.92 -25.68 -38.87
C TRP A 749 -5.51 -24.23 -38.64
N SER A 750 -6.26 -23.31 -39.23
CA SER A 750 -6.13 -21.89 -38.97
C SER A 750 -6.95 -21.47 -37.74
N GLU A 751 -6.79 -20.23 -37.30
CA GLU A 751 -7.58 -19.67 -36.21
C GLU A 751 -9.05 -19.54 -36.64
N ASP A 752 -9.98 -19.92 -35.76
CA ASP A 752 -11.43 -19.96 -35.99
C ASP A 752 -11.95 -21.06 -36.95
N ASP A 753 -11.11 -21.98 -37.41
CA ASP A 753 -11.57 -23.14 -38.17
C ASP A 753 -12.37 -24.13 -37.30
N ASP A 754 -13.52 -24.57 -37.83
CA ASP A 754 -14.34 -25.63 -37.24
C ASP A 754 -13.77 -27.01 -37.62
N ILE A 755 -13.37 -27.78 -36.62
CA ILE A 755 -12.81 -29.13 -36.78
C ILE A 755 -13.93 -30.15 -37.02
N PHE A 756 -15.03 -30.03 -36.25
CA PHE A 756 -16.30 -30.71 -36.46
C PHE A 756 -17.43 -29.95 -35.76
N ASN A 757 -18.65 -30.10 -36.26
CA ASN A 757 -19.86 -29.46 -35.76
C ASN A 757 -20.82 -30.48 -35.13
N ILE A 758 -21.77 -29.98 -34.35
CA ILE A 758 -22.92 -30.71 -33.81
C ILE A 758 -23.71 -31.33 -34.96
N ASP A 759 -24.16 -32.56 -34.76
CA ASP A 759 -24.85 -33.42 -35.72
C ASP A 759 -23.99 -33.97 -36.87
N ASP A 760 -22.68 -33.64 -36.94
CA ASP A 760 -21.76 -34.34 -37.84
C ASP A 760 -21.64 -35.83 -37.44
N GLU A 761 -21.31 -36.70 -38.40
CA GLU A 761 -21.02 -38.11 -38.15
C GLU A 761 -19.73 -38.28 -37.32
N SER A 762 -19.77 -39.12 -36.28
CA SER A 762 -18.64 -39.36 -35.37
C SER A 762 -17.67 -40.45 -35.87
N ASP A 763 -17.30 -40.36 -37.14
CA ASP A 763 -16.47 -41.38 -37.80
C ASP A 763 -14.97 -41.17 -37.66
N THR A 764 -14.54 -40.05 -37.09
CA THR A 764 -13.13 -39.68 -36.97
C THR A 764 -12.75 -39.40 -35.51
N LEU A 765 -11.63 -39.94 -35.07
CA LEU A 765 -11.03 -39.64 -33.76
C LEU A 765 -9.98 -38.55 -33.93
N TYR A 766 -9.90 -37.59 -33.01
CA TYR A 766 -8.93 -36.48 -33.07
C TYR A 766 -8.00 -36.46 -31.85
N VAL A 767 -6.72 -36.18 -32.12
CA VAL A 767 -5.66 -35.98 -31.13
C VAL A 767 -5.02 -34.62 -31.37
N LEU A 768 -4.99 -33.75 -30.36
CA LEU A 768 -4.40 -32.42 -30.48
C LEU A 768 -2.88 -32.51 -30.24
N LEU A 769 -2.08 -32.14 -31.24
CA LEU A 769 -0.60 -32.19 -31.19
C LEU A 769 0.04 -30.85 -30.86
N ALA A 770 -0.58 -29.74 -31.28
CA ALA A 770 -0.17 -28.37 -30.99
C ALA A 770 -1.38 -27.44 -31.02
N GLY A 771 -1.30 -26.30 -30.33
CA GLY A 771 -2.36 -25.28 -30.30
C GLY A 771 -3.46 -25.55 -29.27
N HIS A 772 -4.60 -24.89 -29.47
CA HIS A 772 -5.75 -24.88 -28.55
C HIS A 772 -7.05 -25.06 -29.31
N VAL A 773 -7.94 -25.88 -28.75
CA VAL A 773 -9.28 -26.13 -29.30
C VAL A 773 -10.32 -25.84 -28.22
N SER A 774 -11.33 -25.04 -28.54
CA SER A 774 -12.46 -24.78 -27.65
C SER A 774 -13.66 -25.61 -28.07
N LEU A 775 -14.36 -26.17 -27.10
CA LEU A 775 -15.52 -27.03 -27.30
C LEU A 775 -16.80 -26.29 -26.92
N PHE A 776 -17.78 -26.27 -27.81
CA PHE A 776 -19.06 -25.57 -27.61
C PHE A 776 -20.25 -26.53 -27.67
N THR A 777 -21.35 -26.20 -27.00
CA THR A 777 -22.59 -26.99 -27.06
C THR A 777 -23.84 -26.11 -27.18
N THR A 778 -24.99 -26.71 -27.50
CA THR A 778 -26.28 -26.02 -27.42
C THR A 778 -26.67 -25.82 -25.95
N PRO A 779 -27.12 -24.62 -25.55
CA PRO A 779 -27.57 -24.36 -24.19
C PRO A 779 -28.76 -25.28 -23.86
N SER A 780 -28.64 -26.01 -22.76
CA SER A 780 -29.70 -26.90 -22.26
C SER A 780 -30.86 -26.10 -21.64
N THR A 781 -32.07 -26.68 -21.57
CA THR A 781 -33.24 -26.03 -20.93
C THR A 781 -33.02 -25.63 -19.47
N VAL A 782 -32.06 -26.24 -18.78
CA VAL A 782 -31.66 -25.89 -17.40
C VAL A 782 -30.84 -24.60 -17.36
N SER A 783 -29.92 -24.38 -18.30
CA SER A 783 -29.18 -23.11 -18.41
C SER A 783 -30.09 -21.94 -18.84
N MET A 784 -31.18 -22.24 -19.57
CA MET A 784 -32.22 -21.26 -19.86
C MET A 784 -33.09 -20.89 -18.64
N ILE A 785 -33.38 -21.81 -17.72
CA ILE A 785 -34.19 -21.52 -16.53
C ILE A 785 -33.41 -20.69 -15.49
N GLU A 786 -32.11 -20.96 -15.28
CA GLU A 786 -31.26 -20.13 -14.39
C GLU A 786 -31.09 -18.69 -14.89
N SER A 787 -31.20 -18.47 -16.21
CA SER A 787 -31.17 -17.12 -16.80
C SER A 787 -32.42 -16.28 -16.49
N SER A 788 -33.54 -16.92 -16.11
CA SER A 788 -34.81 -16.26 -15.84
C SER A 788 -34.95 -15.75 -14.39
N THR A 789 -34.18 -16.29 -13.46
CA THR A 789 -34.17 -15.88 -12.05
C THR A 789 -33.16 -14.77 -11.78
N GLY A 790 -33.40 -13.56 -12.30
CA GLY A 790 -32.94 -12.26 -11.78
C GLY A 790 -31.45 -12.01 -11.43
N SER A 791 -30.54 -12.98 -11.58
CA SER A 791 -29.12 -12.78 -11.34
C SER A 791 -28.52 -12.12 -12.58
N PHE A 792 -28.05 -10.89 -12.43
CA PHE A 792 -27.22 -10.19 -13.41
C PHE A 792 -25.88 -10.94 -13.53
N ARG A 793 -25.88 -12.11 -14.20
CA ARG A 793 -24.67 -12.75 -14.68
C ARG A 793 -24.23 -11.95 -15.88
N GLN A 794 -23.25 -11.06 -15.68
CA GLN A 794 -22.55 -10.41 -16.77
C GLN A 794 -22.01 -11.53 -17.67
N LYS A 795 -22.43 -11.54 -18.94
CA LYS A 795 -22.13 -12.55 -19.95
C LYS A 795 -20.60 -12.76 -20.06
N SER A 796 -20.05 -13.73 -19.34
CA SER A 796 -18.62 -14.02 -19.34
C SER A 796 -18.30 -15.50 -19.59
N SER A 797 -19.24 -16.27 -20.15
CA SER A 797 -18.88 -17.45 -20.96
C SER A 797 -18.64 -16.92 -22.36
N ALA A 798 -17.48 -17.19 -22.96
CA ALA A 798 -17.20 -16.83 -24.34
C ALA A 798 -18.27 -17.46 -25.24
N LEU A 799 -19.30 -16.67 -25.59
CA LEU A 799 -20.39 -17.11 -26.46
C LEU A 799 -19.92 -16.97 -27.89
N LEU A 800 -20.05 -18.06 -28.64
CA LEU A 800 -19.90 -18.06 -30.08
C LEU A 800 -21.30 -18.14 -30.70
N GLY A 801 -21.93 -16.99 -30.95
CA GLY A 801 -23.34 -16.94 -31.33
C GLY A 801 -24.26 -17.43 -30.20
N ASP A 802 -25.08 -18.45 -30.47
CA ASP A 802 -26.01 -19.10 -29.52
C ASP A 802 -25.39 -20.32 -28.79
N ARG A 803 -24.08 -20.57 -28.95
CA ARG A 803 -23.39 -21.74 -28.38
C ARG A 803 -22.62 -21.40 -27.09
N GLU A 804 -22.67 -22.30 -26.11
CA GLU A 804 -22.02 -22.16 -24.79
C GLU A 804 -20.68 -22.91 -24.74
N LEU A 805 -19.64 -22.29 -24.18
CA LEU A 805 -18.32 -22.92 -24.01
C LEU A 805 -18.38 -24.01 -22.93
N VAL A 806 -18.10 -25.26 -23.32
CA VAL A 806 -18.13 -26.43 -22.41
C VAL A 806 -16.75 -26.73 -21.82
N GLY A 807 -15.70 -26.48 -22.59
CA GLY A 807 -14.34 -26.79 -22.16
C GLY A 807 -13.30 -26.45 -23.21
N ARG A 808 -12.03 -26.53 -22.81
CA ARG A 808 -10.88 -26.26 -23.68
C ARG A 808 -9.97 -27.48 -23.72
N VAL A 809 -9.45 -27.80 -24.88
CA VAL A 809 -8.51 -28.91 -25.11
C VAL A 809 -7.11 -28.34 -25.27
N ARG A 810 -6.15 -28.89 -24.53
CA ARG A 810 -4.72 -28.57 -24.67
C ARG A 810 -3.99 -29.64 -25.48
N ALA A 811 -2.87 -29.25 -26.09
CA ALA A 811 -1.99 -30.15 -26.81
C ALA A 811 -1.60 -31.37 -25.95
N GLY A 812 -1.68 -32.56 -26.55
CA GLY A 812 -1.47 -33.85 -25.90
C GLY A 812 -2.75 -34.52 -25.38
N CYS A 813 -3.93 -34.03 -25.75
CA CYS A 813 -5.22 -34.61 -25.38
C CYS A 813 -5.95 -35.20 -26.59
N ILE A 814 -6.74 -36.25 -26.32
CA ILE A 814 -7.69 -36.84 -27.27
C ILE A 814 -9.05 -36.18 -27.03
N PHE A 815 -9.78 -35.83 -28.08
CA PHE A 815 -11.10 -35.20 -27.98
C PHE A 815 -12.07 -35.72 -29.06
N GLY A 816 -13.37 -35.64 -28.78
CA GLY A 816 -14.40 -36.26 -29.62
C GLY A 816 -14.42 -37.80 -29.54
N ASP A 817 -13.74 -38.37 -28.56
CA ASP A 817 -13.62 -39.81 -28.32
C ASP A 817 -14.93 -40.44 -27.83
N LEU A 818 -15.68 -39.75 -26.97
CA LEU A 818 -16.96 -40.24 -26.44
C LEU A 818 -18.00 -40.51 -27.55
N ASP A 819 -18.25 -39.52 -28.40
CA ASP A 819 -19.23 -39.67 -29.49
C ASP A 819 -18.77 -40.74 -30.50
N TYR A 820 -17.46 -40.83 -30.75
CA TYR A 820 -16.85 -41.85 -31.61
C TYR A 820 -17.04 -43.27 -31.04
N VAL A 821 -16.82 -43.46 -29.73
CA VAL A 821 -16.97 -44.76 -29.06
C VAL A 821 -18.45 -45.16 -28.92
N LEU A 822 -19.35 -44.19 -28.74
CA LEU A 822 -20.79 -44.42 -28.56
C LEU A 822 -21.58 -44.55 -29.88
N GLU A 823 -20.94 -44.31 -31.02
CA GLU A 823 -21.54 -44.40 -32.36
C GLU A 823 -22.78 -43.48 -32.53
N GLN A 824 -22.69 -42.26 -31.99
CA GLN A 824 -23.74 -41.25 -32.08
C GLN A 824 -23.26 -40.00 -32.82
N GLY A 825 -24.18 -39.17 -33.34
CA GLY A 825 -23.82 -37.87 -33.91
C GLY A 825 -23.11 -36.96 -32.89
N ARG A 826 -22.29 -36.03 -33.37
CA ARG A 826 -21.55 -35.09 -32.50
C ARG A 826 -22.49 -34.26 -31.64
N VAL A 827 -22.23 -34.20 -30.34
CA VAL A 827 -23.04 -33.41 -29.37
C VAL A 827 -22.38 -32.07 -29.02
N ILE A 828 -21.15 -31.86 -29.47
CA ILE A 828 -20.34 -30.66 -29.24
C ILE A 828 -19.68 -30.19 -30.55
N ASP A 829 -19.52 -28.88 -30.70
CA ASP A 829 -18.70 -28.26 -31.74
C ASP A 829 -17.25 -28.19 -31.24
N ALA A 830 -16.27 -28.36 -32.12
CA ALA A 830 -14.86 -28.17 -31.81
C ALA A 830 -14.23 -27.15 -32.77
N ARG A 831 -13.71 -26.04 -32.22
CA ARG A 831 -13.12 -24.95 -33.00
C ARG A 831 -11.68 -24.66 -32.57
N SER A 832 -10.81 -24.44 -33.54
CA SER A 832 -9.43 -23.99 -33.33
C SER A 832 -9.41 -22.54 -32.84
N THR A 833 -8.73 -22.27 -31.71
CA THR A 833 -8.55 -20.90 -31.17
C THR A 833 -7.10 -20.43 -31.23
N SER A 834 -6.24 -21.12 -31.97
CA SER A 834 -4.82 -20.81 -32.11
C SER A 834 -4.40 -20.91 -33.57
N PRO A 835 -3.53 -20.01 -34.07
CA PRO A 835 -3.09 -20.02 -35.47
C PRO A 835 -2.18 -21.21 -35.83
N ASN A 836 -1.67 -21.96 -34.84
CA ASN A 836 -0.78 -23.11 -35.03
C ASN A 836 -1.42 -24.42 -34.53
N THR A 837 -2.73 -24.59 -34.71
CA THR A 837 -3.44 -25.79 -34.29
C THR A 837 -3.12 -26.97 -35.21
N ILE A 838 -2.59 -28.04 -34.64
CA ILE A 838 -2.21 -29.26 -35.37
C ILE A 838 -2.93 -30.44 -34.73
N THR A 839 -3.69 -31.18 -35.51
CA THR A 839 -4.39 -32.39 -35.04
C THR A 839 -3.94 -33.60 -35.83
N ALA A 840 -3.88 -34.75 -35.17
CA ALA A 840 -3.80 -36.06 -35.82
C ALA A 840 -5.17 -36.74 -35.74
N SER A 841 -5.59 -37.39 -36.83
CA SER A 841 -6.90 -38.04 -36.91
C SER A 841 -6.84 -39.43 -37.53
N ILE A 842 -7.71 -40.32 -37.07
CA ILE A 842 -7.92 -41.66 -37.64
C ILE A 842 -9.41 -41.93 -37.84
N THR A 843 -9.77 -42.46 -39.00
CA THR A 843 -11.16 -42.77 -39.36
C THR A 843 -11.56 -44.18 -38.89
N ARG A 844 -12.86 -44.42 -38.72
CA ARG A 844 -13.42 -45.73 -38.36
C ARG A 844 -12.99 -46.83 -39.34
N VAL A 845 -12.97 -46.54 -40.64
CA VAL A 845 -12.50 -47.48 -41.69
C VAL A 845 -11.02 -47.85 -41.50
N GLN A 846 -10.17 -46.89 -41.13
CA GLN A 846 -8.75 -47.15 -40.83
C GLN A 846 -8.59 -48.00 -39.57
N VAL A 847 -9.41 -47.78 -38.54
CA VAL A 847 -9.40 -48.60 -37.32
C VAL A 847 -9.89 -50.02 -37.59
N GLU A 848 -10.90 -50.22 -38.44
CA GLU A 848 -11.35 -51.56 -38.87
C GLU A 848 -10.27 -52.30 -39.65
N ARG A 849 -9.56 -51.60 -40.54
CA ARG A 849 -8.39 -52.15 -41.23
C ARG A 849 -7.28 -52.54 -40.25
N LEU A 850 -7.00 -51.68 -39.27
CA LEU A 850 -6.02 -51.96 -38.21
C LEU A 850 -6.38 -53.23 -37.42
N ARG A 851 -7.68 -53.44 -37.11
CA ARG A 851 -8.18 -54.65 -36.45
C ARG A 851 -7.97 -55.92 -37.27
N GLN A 852 -7.94 -55.83 -38.60
CA GLN A 852 -7.72 -56.98 -39.49
C GLN A 852 -6.22 -57.25 -39.71
N GLU A 853 -5.39 -56.21 -39.83
CA GLU A 853 -3.97 -56.31 -40.16
C GLU A 853 -3.07 -56.55 -38.93
N ARG A 854 -3.33 -55.82 -37.83
CA ARG A 854 -2.47 -55.75 -36.63
C ARG A 854 -3.32 -55.66 -35.37
N VAL A 855 -3.82 -56.80 -34.92
CA VAL A 855 -4.68 -56.95 -33.73
C VAL A 855 -4.00 -56.40 -32.46
N ASP A 856 -2.67 -56.51 -32.38
CA ASP A 856 -1.85 -55.98 -31.28
C ASP A 856 -1.97 -54.46 -31.14
N LEU A 857 -1.87 -53.73 -32.26
CA LEU A 857 -1.98 -52.27 -32.29
C LEU A 857 -3.42 -51.80 -32.05
N ALA A 858 -4.41 -52.53 -32.58
CA ALA A 858 -5.82 -52.24 -32.35
C ALA A 858 -6.20 -52.36 -30.87
N CYS A 859 -5.68 -53.38 -30.17
CA CYS A 859 -5.89 -53.55 -28.73
C CYS A 859 -5.26 -52.39 -27.93
N LEU A 860 -4.05 -51.98 -28.30
CA LEU A 860 -3.34 -50.86 -27.68
C LEU A 860 -4.10 -49.53 -27.85
N LEU A 861 -4.58 -49.24 -29.06
CA LEU A 861 -5.40 -48.06 -29.35
C LEU A 861 -6.70 -48.07 -28.53
N GLN A 862 -7.33 -49.23 -28.39
CA GLN A 862 -8.56 -49.37 -27.61
C GLN A 862 -8.33 -49.16 -26.11
N GLU A 863 -7.20 -49.60 -25.56
CA GLU A 863 -6.83 -49.30 -24.17
C GLU A 863 -6.60 -47.79 -23.95
N ILE A 864 -5.92 -47.12 -24.88
CA ILE A 864 -5.69 -45.67 -24.84
C ILE A 864 -7.03 -44.92 -24.87
N LEU A 865 -7.93 -45.29 -25.79
CA LEU A 865 -9.25 -44.70 -25.92
C LEU A 865 -10.09 -44.87 -24.65
N LEU A 866 -10.12 -46.08 -24.09
CA LEU A 866 -10.91 -46.36 -22.90
C LEU A 866 -10.45 -45.51 -21.71
N ARG A 867 -9.14 -45.26 -21.58
CA ARG A 867 -8.60 -44.37 -20.55
C ARG A 867 -8.86 -42.91 -20.83
N ALA A 868 -8.76 -42.46 -22.08
CA ALA A 868 -9.11 -41.09 -22.45
C ALA A 868 -10.57 -40.80 -22.12
N SER A 869 -11.49 -41.66 -22.53
CA SER A 869 -12.93 -41.48 -22.28
C SER A 869 -13.27 -41.59 -20.79
N TYR A 870 -12.64 -42.52 -20.06
CA TYR A 870 -12.81 -42.62 -18.61
C TYR A 870 -12.40 -41.33 -17.89
N MET A 871 -11.28 -40.72 -18.27
CA MET A 871 -10.81 -39.47 -17.63
C MET A 871 -11.77 -38.31 -17.89
N THR A 872 -12.23 -38.15 -19.14
CA THR A 872 -13.23 -37.13 -19.51
C THR A 872 -14.53 -37.30 -18.72
N ILE A 873 -14.97 -38.55 -18.51
CA ILE A 873 -16.15 -38.88 -17.70
C ILE A 873 -15.90 -38.61 -16.21
N ALA A 874 -14.75 -39.04 -15.67
CA ALA A 874 -14.40 -38.89 -14.26
C ALA A 874 -14.29 -37.42 -13.86
N GLU A 875 -13.71 -36.56 -14.70
CA GLU A 875 -13.65 -35.11 -14.49
C GLU A 875 -15.06 -34.49 -14.48
N LYS A 876 -15.95 -34.88 -15.41
CA LYS A 876 -17.33 -34.38 -15.44
C LYS A 876 -18.19 -34.88 -14.28
N LEU A 877 -18.03 -36.12 -13.84
CA LEU A 877 -18.70 -36.65 -12.65
C LEU A 877 -18.21 -35.95 -11.37
N HIS A 878 -16.92 -35.63 -11.28
CA HIS A 878 -16.36 -34.84 -10.19
C HIS A 878 -17.01 -33.46 -10.07
N LEU A 879 -17.36 -32.83 -11.20
CA LEU A 879 -18.04 -31.54 -11.23
C LEU A 879 -19.53 -31.60 -10.82
N ILE A 880 -20.19 -32.76 -10.92
CA ILE A 880 -21.62 -32.93 -10.61
C ILE A 880 -21.85 -33.30 -9.13
N VAL A 881 -20.88 -33.96 -8.50
CA VAL A 881 -20.99 -34.45 -7.11
C VAL A 881 -20.60 -33.39 -6.07
N VAL A 882 -19.87 -32.34 -6.46
CA VAL A 882 -19.42 -31.21 -5.62
C VAL A 882 -20.36 -30.02 -5.79
#